data_AF-A0A8J7XPP4-F1
#
_entry.id   AF-A0A8J7XPP4-F1
#
_cell.length_a   1.000
_cell.length_b   1.000
_cell.length_c   1.000
_cell.angle_alpha   90.00
_cell.angle_beta   90.00
_cell.angle_gamma   90.00
#
_symmetry.space_group_name_H-M   'P 1'
#
loop_
_entity.id
_entity.type
_entity.pdbx_description
1 polymer ?
#
loop_
_entity_poly.entity_id
_entity_poly.type
_entity_poly.pdbx_seq_one_letter_code
_entity_poly.pdbx_strand_id
1 'polypeptide(L)'
;MYKKRIVGPSIIAILLICSFAGIGNSAVEAQDLTVFKISTHADNVTRHDHSPQIAVDNTGNSYVVWYGHDGNDYEIYWVKVDAAGTPGTVQMISTHADNVNSVDQNPQVGVDSAGNSYVVWEGYDGYDNEIYWVKVDAAGTPGTVQMISTHADNVNRGDYDPQIGVDSSGNSYVTWYGHDGLDYEIYWVKVDAAGTPGTVQKISTHADNVYKHDYDPQIGVDSSGNSYVTWYGQYGTRSYDIYWVAIDAAGTPGTVQKISTHADNVSGSDYSPQIATDSAGNSYVVWYGSDGYDNEIYWVHVDAAGTPGTVQKISTHADNISASDYNPQIAVDSSQNSYAAWHCSDGYDNEIYWVHVDAAGTPGTVQKISTHADNENEDDFSPQIAVDSSQNSYVVWHGYDGSDDEIYWAHIDAAGTPGTVQKISTHADNENEDDWFPRIGVDSSGNSLITWQGDDGNDWEIYFVSVESPDQGDSDGDGIPDEEDACPSENPEGLDANLDGCTDRICDLAGVVQSLGLHHGIENSLVQKATNACKKFNDGNLIAAINMVNAFINAVEAQRGKKISEEDADMLIQFARNAQASALGDSGFLPETPEVTNPGQMNKQMMPLAQHNISGAEELSEQAQDLLSEAQAQGLDTSECEEALEAAAELLALAQEYFSQGNYIAANTNALEAIEVLNEVIAFLTNLLS
;
A
#
# COMPACT_ATOMS: atom_id res chain seq x y z
N MET A 1 -51.80 -28.23 -43.28
CA MET A 1 -52.52 -27.60 -42.16
C MET A 1 -52.02 -28.22 -40.87
N TYR A 2 -51.18 -27.47 -40.15
CA TYR A 2 -50.47 -27.87 -38.94
C TYR A 2 -51.29 -27.53 -37.68
N LYS A 3 -51.38 -28.46 -36.72
CA LYS A 3 -51.01 -28.29 -35.30
C LYS A 3 -51.35 -29.56 -34.51
N LYS A 4 -50.37 -30.09 -33.79
CA LYS A 4 -50.35 -31.35 -33.03
C LYS A 4 -50.09 -31.01 -31.56
N ARG A 5 -50.74 -31.75 -30.65
CA ARG A 5 -50.68 -31.72 -29.16
C ARG A 5 -49.27 -31.75 -28.57
N ILE A 6 -49.06 -31.11 -27.40
CA ILE A 6 -48.22 -31.51 -26.23
C ILE A 6 -48.79 -30.77 -24.99
N VAL A 7 -49.42 -31.41 -23.97
CA VAL A 7 -48.93 -31.95 -22.67
C VAL A 7 -48.07 -30.96 -21.84
N GLY A 8 -48.48 -30.64 -20.60
CA GLY A 8 -47.71 -29.79 -19.66
C GLY A 8 -46.67 -30.58 -18.84
N PRO A 9 -45.82 -29.88 -18.07
CA PRO A 9 -45.52 -30.35 -16.71
C PRO A 9 -45.28 -29.26 -15.64
N SER A 10 -45.51 -29.64 -14.38
CA SER A 10 -44.89 -29.10 -13.17
C SER A 10 -43.42 -29.51 -13.10
N ILE A 11 -42.55 -28.63 -12.59
CA ILE A 11 -41.12 -28.86 -12.25
C ILE A 11 -40.95 -28.07 -10.94
N ILE A 12 -40.83 -28.59 -9.70
CA ILE A 12 -39.86 -29.52 -9.08
C ILE A 12 -38.42 -29.22 -9.51
N ALA A 13 -37.81 -28.21 -8.92
CA ALA A 13 -36.36 -28.06 -8.88
C ALA A 13 -35.79 -29.13 -7.94
N ILE A 14 -35.08 -30.09 -8.53
CA ILE A 14 -34.30 -31.12 -7.84
C ILE A 14 -32.95 -30.46 -7.53
N LEU A 15 -32.65 -30.24 -6.25
CA LEU A 15 -31.28 -30.08 -5.77
C LEU A 15 -30.54 -31.39 -6.08
N LEU A 16 -29.64 -31.33 -7.04
CA LEU A 16 -28.71 -32.41 -7.34
C LEU A 16 -27.36 -31.94 -6.83
N ILE A 17 -27.05 -32.32 -5.59
CA ILE A 17 -25.71 -32.23 -5.02
C ILE A 17 -24.85 -33.23 -5.80
N CYS A 18 -24.09 -32.72 -6.77
CA CYS A 18 -22.92 -33.39 -7.28
C CYS A 18 -21.72 -32.82 -6.51
N SER A 19 -21.25 -33.58 -5.53
CA SER A 19 -19.95 -33.42 -4.91
C SER A 19 -18.86 -33.63 -5.96
N PHE A 20 -18.24 -32.54 -6.41
CA PHE A 20 -16.88 -32.53 -6.92
C PHE A 20 -16.02 -31.89 -5.83
N ALA A 21 -15.26 -32.71 -5.13
CA ALA A 21 -14.05 -32.27 -4.45
C ALA A 21 -13.02 -32.03 -5.57
N GLY A 22 -12.64 -30.77 -5.72
CA GLY A 22 -11.62 -30.30 -6.63
C GLY A 22 -11.33 -28.89 -6.17
N ILE A 23 -10.09 -28.68 -5.73
CA ILE A 23 -9.52 -27.42 -5.23
C ILE A 23 -9.95 -26.30 -6.16
N GLY A 24 -10.92 -25.52 -5.68
CA GLY A 24 -11.36 -24.31 -6.35
C GLY A 24 -10.62 -23.19 -5.66
N ASN A 25 -9.66 -22.61 -6.39
CA ASN A 25 -9.33 -21.21 -6.23
C ASN A 25 -10.68 -20.48 -6.13
N SER A 26 -10.98 -19.87 -4.98
CA SER A 26 -12.18 -19.08 -4.80
C SER A 26 -12.15 -18.01 -5.89
N ALA A 27 -12.93 -18.21 -6.95
CA ALA A 27 -13.29 -17.09 -7.80
C ALA A 27 -14.10 -16.19 -6.86
N VAL A 28 -13.44 -15.17 -6.30
CA VAL A 28 -14.09 -14.06 -5.61
C VAL A 28 -15.23 -13.63 -6.53
N GLU A 29 -16.47 -13.82 -6.10
CA GLU A 29 -17.61 -13.30 -6.84
C GLU A 29 -17.36 -11.80 -6.99
N ALA A 30 -17.36 -11.30 -8.23
CA ALA A 30 -17.21 -9.88 -8.49
C ALA A 30 -18.22 -9.12 -7.62
N GLN A 31 -17.74 -8.18 -6.79
CA GLN A 31 -18.65 -7.35 -6.00
C GLN A 31 -19.61 -6.66 -6.97
N ASP A 32 -20.92 -6.74 -6.70
CA ASP A 32 -21.93 -5.96 -7.43
C ASP A 32 -21.77 -4.48 -7.00
N LEU A 33 -20.81 -3.79 -7.63
CA LEU A 33 -20.52 -2.39 -7.35
C LEU A 33 -21.69 -1.52 -7.84
N THR A 34 -22.13 -0.60 -6.98
CA THR A 34 -23.12 0.41 -7.35
C THR A 34 -22.41 1.74 -7.54
N VAL A 35 -22.23 2.13 -8.81
CA VAL A 35 -21.71 3.44 -9.18
C VAL A 35 -22.83 4.47 -9.19
N PHE A 36 -22.58 5.62 -8.57
CA PHE A 36 -23.50 6.76 -8.52
C PHE A 36 -22.92 7.94 -9.30
N LYS A 37 -23.70 8.50 -10.23
CA LYS A 37 -23.47 9.87 -10.73
C LYS A 37 -23.89 10.85 -9.64
N ILE A 38 -22.96 11.61 -9.07
CA ILE A 38 -23.19 12.47 -7.90
C ILE A 38 -23.24 13.96 -8.22
N SER A 39 -22.83 14.36 -9.42
CA SER A 39 -22.83 15.75 -9.86
C SER A 39 -24.16 16.26 -10.42
N THR A 40 -25.19 15.42 -10.54
CA THR A 40 -26.46 15.84 -11.16
C THR A 40 -27.11 17.02 -10.43
N HIS A 41 -27.12 18.19 -11.05
CA HIS A 41 -27.83 19.39 -10.58
C HIS A 41 -28.61 20.09 -11.71
N ALA A 42 -29.53 20.98 -11.35
CA ALA A 42 -30.52 21.56 -12.28
C ALA A 42 -29.91 22.34 -13.46
N ASP A 43 -28.65 22.75 -13.31
CA ASP A 43 -27.92 23.61 -14.23
C ASP A 43 -26.83 22.86 -15.03
N ASN A 44 -26.61 21.58 -14.70
CA ASN A 44 -25.65 20.68 -15.33
C ASN A 44 -26.37 19.64 -16.20
N VAL A 45 -26.70 20.04 -17.44
CA VAL A 45 -27.38 19.15 -18.42
C VAL A 45 -26.54 18.95 -19.69
N THR A 46 -25.51 19.78 -19.90
CA THR A 46 -24.60 19.72 -21.07
C THR A 46 -23.25 20.40 -20.75
N ARG A 47 -22.80 20.39 -19.51
CA ARG A 47 -21.62 21.14 -19.06
C ARG A 47 -20.77 20.29 -18.14
N HIS A 48 -19.49 20.59 -18.12
CA HIS A 48 -18.51 19.71 -17.51
C HIS A 48 -18.34 19.99 -16.02
N ASP A 49 -18.22 18.91 -15.25
CA ASP A 49 -17.73 18.86 -13.90
C ASP A 49 -16.35 18.20 -13.86
N HIS A 50 -15.46 18.75 -13.05
CA HIS A 50 -14.05 18.41 -13.10
C HIS A 50 -13.36 18.40 -11.74
N SER A 51 -12.25 17.66 -11.69
CA SER A 51 -11.28 17.62 -10.57
C SER A 51 -11.93 17.36 -9.21
N PRO A 52 -12.62 16.22 -9.03
CA PRO A 52 -13.23 15.91 -7.75
C PRO A 52 -12.16 15.72 -6.66
N GLN A 53 -12.47 16.13 -5.44
CA GLN A 53 -11.73 15.81 -4.22
C GLN A 53 -12.67 15.18 -3.19
N ILE A 54 -12.14 14.33 -2.32
CA ILE A 54 -12.90 13.61 -1.30
C ILE A 54 -12.23 13.73 0.07
N ALA A 55 -13.03 13.89 1.11
CA ALA A 55 -12.63 13.65 2.50
C ALA A 55 -13.60 12.66 3.12
N VAL A 56 -13.10 11.77 4.00
CA VAL A 56 -13.90 10.73 4.67
C VAL A 56 -13.83 10.95 6.18
N ASP A 57 -14.99 10.90 6.84
CA ASP A 57 -15.03 10.96 8.31
C ASP A 57 -14.95 9.56 8.94
N ASN A 58 -14.62 9.50 10.24
CA ASN A 58 -14.51 8.25 10.99
C ASN A 58 -15.82 7.45 11.10
N THR A 59 -16.94 7.95 10.57
CA THR A 59 -18.21 7.22 10.52
C THR A 59 -18.50 6.65 9.13
N GLY A 60 -17.60 6.85 8.17
CA GLY A 60 -17.72 6.38 6.79
C GLY A 60 -18.49 7.33 5.88
N ASN A 61 -18.85 8.55 6.30
CA ASN A 61 -19.43 9.50 5.35
C ASN A 61 -18.32 10.15 4.50
N SER A 62 -18.61 10.33 3.22
CA SER A 62 -17.75 11.04 2.28
C SER A 62 -18.26 12.44 1.99
N TYR A 63 -17.34 13.37 1.81
CA TYR A 63 -17.59 14.76 1.48
C TYR A 63 -16.86 15.04 0.17
N VAL A 64 -17.61 15.11 -0.93
CA VAL A 64 -17.04 15.26 -2.27
C VAL A 64 -17.24 16.69 -2.74
N VAL A 65 -16.19 17.28 -3.30
CA VAL A 65 -16.21 18.61 -3.93
C VAL A 65 -15.63 18.56 -5.33
N TRP A 66 -16.12 19.42 -6.21
CA TRP A 66 -15.63 19.56 -7.59
C TRP A 66 -15.94 20.98 -8.07
N TYR A 67 -15.36 21.37 -9.21
CA TYR A 67 -15.81 22.56 -9.91
C TYR A 67 -16.65 22.18 -11.13
N GLY A 68 -17.75 22.88 -11.33
CA GLY A 68 -18.79 22.58 -12.31
C GLY A 68 -19.35 23.86 -12.90
N HIS A 69 -20.05 23.79 -14.02
CA HIS A 69 -20.50 25.00 -14.71
C HIS A 69 -22.00 25.29 -14.48
N ASP A 70 -22.36 26.41 -13.86
CA ASP A 70 -23.76 26.75 -13.49
C ASP A 70 -24.68 27.26 -14.61
N GLY A 71 -24.16 27.52 -15.82
CA GLY A 71 -24.90 28.39 -16.75
C GLY A 71 -24.09 29.54 -17.36
N ASN A 72 -23.21 30.11 -16.57
CA ASN A 72 -22.51 31.37 -16.82
C ASN A 72 -21.00 31.23 -16.61
N ASP A 73 -20.59 30.59 -15.51
CA ASP A 73 -19.19 30.41 -15.10
C ASP A 73 -18.97 29.07 -14.39
N TYR A 74 -17.78 28.84 -13.82
CA TYR A 74 -17.45 27.64 -13.06
C TYR A 74 -17.53 27.95 -11.57
N GLU A 75 -18.21 27.10 -10.82
CA GLU A 75 -18.49 27.23 -9.40
C GLU A 75 -18.08 25.96 -8.67
N ILE A 76 -17.88 26.08 -7.35
CA ILE A 76 -17.58 24.91 -6.51
C ILE A 76 -18.88 24.29 -6.02
N TYR A 77 -18.99 22.98 -6.24
CA TYR A 77 -20.08 22.15 -5.77
C TYR A 77 -19.60 21.20 -4.66
N TRP A 78 -20.54 20.78 -3.84
CA TRP A 78 -20.33 19.88 -2.71
C TRP A 78 -21.49 18.91 -2.57
N VAL A 79 -21.20 17.67 -2.17
CA VAL A 79 -22.20 16.70 -1.74
C VAL A 79 -21.65 15.83 -0.61
N LYS A 80 -22.53 15.50 0.34
CA LYS A 80 -22.29 14.44 1.32
C LYS A 80 -22.82 13.12 0.79
N VAL A 81 -22.00 12.09 0.80
CA VAL A 81 -22.40 10.69 0.61
C VAL A 81 -22.39 10.04 2.00
N ASP A 82 -23.49 9.40 2.39
CA ASP A 82 -23.53 8.73 3.69
C ASP A 82 -22.71 7.43 3.71
N ALA A 83 -22.50 6.87 4.90
CA ALA A 83 -21.75 5.62 5.09
C ALA A 83 -22.35 4.39 4.41
N ALA A 84 -23.57 4.47 3.87
CA ALA A 84 -24.15 3.42 3.04
C ALA A 84 -23.91 3.67 1.54
N GLY A 85 -23.07 4.64 1.18
CA GLY A 85 -22.80 5.04 -0.19
C GLY A 85 -23.93 5.84 -0.84
N THR A 86 -24.92 6.33 -0.08
CA THR A 86 -26.06 7.06 -0.67
C THR A 86 -25.76 8.56 -0.80
N PRO A 87 -25.79 9.13 -2.02
CA PRO A 87 -25.54 10.55 -2.22
C PRO A 87 -26.67 11.43 -1.67
N GLY A 88 -26.29 12.54 -1.04
CA GLY A 88 -27.18 13.59 -0.57
C GLY A 88 -27.64 14.55 -1.68
N THR A 89 -27.94 15.79 -1.29
CA THR A 89 -28.28 16.85 -2.25
C THR A 89 -27.04 17.66 -2.60
N VAL A 90 -26.77 17.83 -3.89
CA VAL A 90 -25.71 18.69 -4.42
C VAL A 90 -25.95 20.14 -4.02
N GLN A 91 -24.90 20.83 -3.59
CA GLN A 91 -24.93 22.23 -3.20
C GLN A 91 -23.83 23.01 -3.91
N MET A 92 -24.19 24.13 -4.52
CA MET A 92 -23.23 25.15 -4.94
C MET A 92 -22.78 25.94 -3.70
N ILE A 93 -21.47 26.01 -3.44
CA ILE A 93 -20.90 26.56 -2.20
C ILE A 93 -20.01 27.78 -2.41
N SER A 94 -19.64 28.12 -3.65
CA SER A 94 -18.77 29.27 -3.95
C SER A 94 -19.50 30.59 -4.22
N THR A 95 -20.79 30.70 -3.89
CA THR A 95 -21.53 31.95 -4.11
C THR A 95 -21.03 33.08 -3.21
N HIS A 96 -20.30 34.05 -3.78
CA HIS A 96 -19.89 35.30 -3.12
C HIS A 96 -20.12 36.55 -3.99
N ALA A 97 -19.97 37.74 -3.41
CA ALA A 97 -20.41 39.00 -4.02
C ALA A 97 -19.65 39.37 -5.31
N ASP A 98 -18.40 38.94 -5.41
CA ASP A 98 -17.48 39.24 -6.50
C ASP A 98 -17.44 38.11 -7.56
N ASN A 99 -18.08 36.97 -7.26
CA ASN A 99 -18.23 35.84 -8.17
C ASN A 99 -19.38 36.05 -9.15
N VAL A 100 -19.17 36.90 -10.17
CA VAL A 100 -20.18 37.20 -11.19
C VAL A 100 -19.57 37.03 -12.59
N ASN A 101 -19.69 35.84 -13.17
CA ASN A 101 -19.11 35.41 -14.46
C ASN A 101 -17.58 35.22 -14.42
N SER A 102 -17.07 34.59 -13.36
CA SER A 102 -15.65 34.28 -13.20
C SER A 102 -15.43 32.86 -12.68
N VAL A 103 -14.23 32.31 -12.87
CA VAL A 103 -13.97 30.89 -12.63
C VAL A 103 -13.56 30.67 -11.17
N ASP A 104 -14.30 29.80 -10.47
CA ASP A 104 -13.81 29.06 -9.30
C ASP A 104 -13.32 27.67 -9.73
N GLN A 105 -12.13 27.27 -9.25
CA GLN A 105 -11.53 25.98 -9.62
C GLN A 105 -10.57 25.46 -8.53
N ASN A 106 -9.99 24.29 -8.77
CA ASN A 106 -9.04 23.61 -7.88
C ASN A 106 -9.54 23.50 -6.42
N PRO A 107 -10.75 22.97 -6.18
CA PRO A 107 -11.24 22.83 -4.82
C PRO A 107 -10.44 21.78 -4.05
N GLN A 108 -10.32 21.94 -2.74
CA GLN A 108 -9.84 20.93 -1.79
C GLN A 108 -10.79 20.87 -0.59
N VAL A 109 -10.89 19.69 0.05
CA VAL A 109 -11.81 19.48 1.18
C VAL A 109 -11.12 18.73 2.32
N GLY A 110 -11.39 19.15 3.56
CA GLY A 110 -11.08 18.39 4.76
C GLY A 110 -12.30 18.30 5.68
N VAL A 111 -12.30 17.35 6.61
CA VAL A 111 -13.44 17.10 7.51
C VAL A 111 -12.98 16.99 8.97
N ASP A 112 -13.80 17.48 9.91
CA ASP A 112 -13.56 17.30 11.33
C ASP A 112 -14.29 16.07 11.92
N SER A 113 -13.98 15.76 13.18
CA SER A 113 -14.58 14.62 13.89
C SER A 113 -16.10 14.74 14.12
N ALA A 114 -16.68 15.91 13.91
CA ALA A 114 -18.12 16.15 14.01
C ALA A 114 -18.84 16.05 12.65
N GLY A 115 -18.10 15.79 11.56
CA GLY A 115 -18.63 15.71 10.21
C GLY A 115 -18.88 17.07 9.56
N ASN A 116 -18.27 18.16 10.07
CA ASN A 116 -18.25 19.41 9.31
C ASN A 116 -17.13 19.35 8.28
N SER A 117 -17.42 19.75 7.05
CA SER A 117 -16.43 19.84 5.98
C SER A 117 -15.99 21.29 5.75
N TYR A 118 -14.74 21.44 5.37
CA TYR A 118 -14.07 22.72 5.15
C TYR A 118 -13.49 22.69 3.75
N VAL A 119 -13.92 23.62 2.91
CA VAL A 119 -13.59 23.64 1.49
C VAL A 119 -12.79 24.89 1.18
N VAL A 120 -11.71 24.75 0.42
CA VAL A 120 -10.93 25.86 -0.15
C VAL A 120 -10.86 25.72 -1.66
N TRP A 121 -10.72 26.84 -2.35
CA TRP A 121 -10.58 26.88 -3.81
C TRP A 121 -9.92 28.19 -4.25
N GLU A 122 -9.46 28.24 -5.49
CA GLU A 122 -9.06 29.50 -6.13
C GLU A 122 -10.25 30.08 -6.91
N GLY A 123 -10.48 31.38 -6.76
CA GLY A 123 -11.57 32.09 -7.43
C GLY A 123 -11.17 33.52 -7.78
N TYR A 124 -11.85 34.15 -8.74
CA TYR A 124 -11.48 35.49 -9.21
C TYR A 124 -12.21 36.61 -8.46
N ASP A 125 -11.50 37.56 -7.82
CA ASP A 125 -12.12 38.70 -7.11
C ASP A 125 -12.54 39.88 -8.01
N GLY A 126 -12.29 39.81 -9.31
CA GLY A 126 -12.46 40.93 -10.25
C GLY A 126 -11.16 41.57 -10.73
N TYR A 127 -10.01 41.18 -10.17
CA TYR A 127 -8.68 41.62 -10.56
C TYR A 127 -7.77 40.44 -10.89
N ASP A 128 -7.70 39.44 -10.00
CA ASP A 128 -6.86 38.25 -10.08
C ASP A 128 -7.49 37.10 -9.30
N ASN A 129 -6.76 36.00 -9.10
CA ASN A 129 -7.26 34.83 -8.38
C ASN A 129 -6.84 34.91 -6.92
N GLU A 130 -7.76 34.58 -6.02
CA GLU A 130 -7.57 34.57 -4.57
C GLU A 130 -8.03 33.23 -4.00
N ILE A 131 -7.56 32.91 -2.80
CA ILE A 131 -7.99 31.69 -2.11
C ILE A 131 -9.21 31.99 -1.26
N TYR A 132 -10.27 31.24 -1.50
CA TYR A 132 -11.52 31.28 -0.75
C TYR A 132 -11.66 30.06 0.15
N TRP A 133 -12.46 30.21 1.20
CA TRP A 133 -12.74 29.18 2.20
C TRP A 133 -14.22 29.21 2.60
N VAL A 134 -14.81 28.04 2.83
CA VAL A 134 -16.14 27.91 3.45
C VAL A 134 -16.23 26.67 4.33
N LYS A 135 -16.96 26.79 5.44
CA LYS A 135 -17.40 25.65 6.25
C LYS A 135 -18.79 25.21 5.81
N VAL A 136 -18.97 23.91 5.56
CA VAL A 136 -20.28 23.26 5.44
C VAL A 136 -20.50 22.44 6.71
N ASP A 137 -21.57 22.72 7.44
CA ASP A 137 -21.84 22.00 8.69
C ASP A 137 -22.26 20.54 8.44
N ALA A 138 -22.27 19.73 9.50
CA ALA A 138 -22.63 18.31 9.41
C ALA A 138 -24.05 18.03 8.89
N ALA A 139 -24.93 19.04 8.85
CA ALA A 139 -26.26 18.94 8.26
C ALA A 139 -26.28 19.30 6.77
N GLY A 140 -25.13 19.64 6.18
CA GLY A 140 -25.02 20.12 4.81
C GLY A 140 -25.50 21.56 4.67
N THR A 141 -25.21 22.45 5.62
CA THR A 141 -25.52 23.88 5.48
C THR A 141 -24.24 24.66 5.24
N PRO A 142 -24.05 25.27 4.04
CA PRO A 142 -22.91 26.13 3.77
C PRO A 142 -22.93 27.39 4.63
N GLY A 143 -21.76 27.75 5.16
CA GLY A 143 -21.49 28.97 5.88
C GLY A 143 -21.34 30.18 4.96
N THR A 144 -20.66 31.21 5.46
CA THR A 144 -20.29 32.37 4.64
C THR A 144 -18.94 32.12 4.00
N VAL A 145 -18.86 32.32 2.68
CA VAL A 145 -17.60 32.30 1.92
C VAL A 145 -16.66 33.42 2.39
N GLN A 146 -15.38 33.10 2.56
CA GLN A 146 -14.35 34.01 3.02
C GLN A 146 -13.14 33.99 2.10
N MET A 147 -12.68 35.15 1.65
CA MET A 147 -11.37 35.30 1.02
C MET A 147 -10.29 35.29 2.11
N ILE A 148 -9.35 34.35 2.03
CA ILE A 148 -8.33 34.11 3.06
C ILE A 148 -6.92 34.52 2.63
N SER A 149 -6.64 34.68 1.33
CA SER A 149 -5.32 35.09 0.81
C SER A 149 -5.04 36.60 0.90
N THR A 150 -5.14 37.13 2.12
CA THR A 150 -5.10 38.58 2.41
C THR A 150 -3.70 39.18 2.63
N HIS A 151 -2.63 38.51 2.19
CA HIS A 151 -1.26 38.96 2.51
C HIS A 151 -0.92 40.29 1.80
N ALA A 152 -0.15 41.16 2.47
CA ALA A 152 -0.01 42.56 2.07
C ALA A 152 0.94 42.81 0.89
N ASP A 153 1.84 41.89 0.58
CA ASP A 153 2.74 41.96 -0.58
C ASP A 153 2.15 41.32 -1.84
N ASN A 154 1.17 40.41 -1.66
CA ASN A 154 0.47 39.71 -2.73
C ASN A 154 -0.87 40.36 -3.13
N VAL A 155 -1.03 41.66 -2.86
CA VAL A 155 -2.26 42.36 -3.22
C VAL A 155 -2.32 42.54 -4.74
N ASN A 156 -3.34 41.93 -5.34
CA ASN A 156 -3.61 41.92 -6.78
C ASN A 156 -2.56 41.20 -7.64
N ARG A 157 -2.06 40.07 -7.14
CA ARG A 157 -1.13 39.21 -7.82
C ARG A 157 -1.51 37.77 -7.47
N GLY A 158 -2.14 37.06 -8.40
CA GLY A 158 -2.93 35.86 -8.06
C GLY A 158 -2.27 34.81 -7.15
N ASP A 159 -3.14 34.14 -6.40
CA ASP A 159 -2.89 32.97 -5.55
C ASP A 159 -3.50 31.72 -6.20
N TYR A 160 -2.80 30.58 -6.11
CA TYR A 160 -3.16 29.36 -6.82
C TYR A 160 -2.83 28.09 -6.01
N ASP A 161 -3.44 26.98 -6.44
CA ASP A 161 -3.23 25.62 -5.94
C ASP A 161 -3.29 25.52 -4.40
N PRO A 162 -4.45 25.85 -3.80
CA PRO A 162 -4.61 25.74 -2.36
C PRO A 162 -4.62 24.27 -1.92
N GLN A 163 -4.07 24.01 -0.74
CA GLN A 163 -4.18 22.73 -0.01
C GLN A 163 -4.71 22.97 1.40
N ILE A 164 -5.41 21.99 1.97
CA ILE A 164 -6.02 22.10 3.30
C ILE A 164 -5.76 20.86 4.16
N GLY A 165 -5.35 21.09 5.40
CA GLY A 165 -5.44 20.11 6.49
C GLY A 165 -6.47 20.58 7.54
N VAL A 166 -7.19 19.66 8.16
CA VAL A 166 -8.21 19.97 9.19
C VAL A 166 -7.95 19.14 10.43
N ASP A 167 -7.89 19.79 11.60
CA ASP A 167 -7.80 19.07 12.86
C ASP A 167 -9.15 18.55 13.35
N SER A 168 -9.13 17.59 14.28
CA SER A 168 -10.34 17.01 14.86
C SER A 168 -11.29 18.01 15.53
N SER A 169 -10.80 19.21 15.88
CA SER A 169 -11.58 20.29 16.49
C SER A 169 -12.20 21.26 15.47
N GLY A 170 -11.91 21.07 14.19
CA GLY A 170 -12.43 21.89 13.10
C GLY A 170 -11.61 23.13 12.78
N ASN A 171 -10.36 23.23 13.22
CA ASN A 171 -9.48 24.26 12.68
C ASN A 171 -8.94 23.83 11.31
N SER A 172 -9.00 24.73 10.33
CA SER A 172 -8.44 24.54 9.00
C SER A 172 -7.06 25.18 8.91
N TYR A 173 -6.17 24.51 8.21
CA TYR A 173 -4.81 24.91 7.94
C TYR A 173 -4.63 24.91 6.43
N VAL A 174 -4.45 26.10 5.85
CA VAL A 174 -4.48 26.26 4.40
C VAL A 174 -3.15 26.78 3.92
N THR A 175 -2.60 26.19 2.86
CA THR A 175 -1.38 26.63 2.18
C THR A 175 -1.65 26.82 0.68
N TRP A 176 -0.93 27.73 0.03
CA TRP A 176 -1.03 28.00 -1.42
C TRP A 176 0.25 28.70 -1.89
N TYR A 177 0.45 28.83 -3.21
CA TYR A 177 1.49 29.74 -3.72
C TYR A 177 0.89 31.01 -4.31
N GLY A 178 1.62 32.12 -4.18
CA GLY A 178 1.17 33.44 -4.64
C GLY A 178 2.34 34.32 -5.08
N HIS A 179 2.09 35.30 -5.94
CA HIS A 179 3.14 36.11 -6.57
C HIS A 179 3.42 37.43 -5.84
N ASP A 180 4.40 37.50 -4.94
CA ASP A 180 4.66 38.67 -4.08
C ASP A 180 5.09 39.97 -4.82
N GLY A 181 5.30 39.87 -6.14
CA GLY A 181 5.70 40.94 -7.03
C GLY A 181 7.11 40.84 -7.56
N LEU A 182 7.87 39.86 -7.06
CA LEU A 182 9.20 39.51 -7.48
C LEU A 182 9.23 38.05 -7.97
N ASP A 183 8.64 37.16 -7.20
CA ASP A 183 8.62 35.71 -7.39
C ASP A 183 7.35 35.08 -6.80
N TYR A 184 7.24 33.75 -6.94
CA TYR A 184 6.15 32.96 -6.38
C TYR A 184 6.64 32.35 -5.08
N GLU A 185 5.82 32.47 -4.03
CA GLU A 185 6.18 32.08 -2.68
C GLU A 185 5.00 31.35 -2.03
N ILE A 186 5.28 30.53 -1.03
CA ILE A 186 4.30 29.75 -0.30
C ILE A 186 3.76 30.56 0.87
N TYR A 187 2.43 30.60 0.97
CA TYR A 187 1.70 31.25 2.06
C TYR A 187 0.90 30.23 2.85
N TRP A 188 0.64 30.54 4.11
CA TRP A 188 -0.11 29.70 5.03
C TRP A 188 -1.04 30.53 5.92
N VAL A 189 -2.22 29.99 6.26
CA VAL A 189 -3.10 30.57 7.28
C VAL A 189 -3.86 29.48 8.05
N LYS A 190 -4.10 29.75 9.34
CA LYS A 190 -5.06 29.01 10.16
C LYS A 190 -6.42 29.71 10.15
N VAL A 191 -7.49 28.98 9.86
CA VAL A 191 -8.88 29.41 10.08
C VAL A 191 -9.42 28.61 11.27
N ASP A 192 -9.88 29.29 12.31
CA ASP A 192 -10.41 28.60 13.49
C ASP A 192 -11.77 27.92 13.23
N ALA A 193 -12.20 27.04 14.13
CA ALA A 193 -13.46 26.30 14.00
C ALA A 193 -14.73 27.18 13.92
N ALA A 194 -14.63 28.46 14.28
CA ALA A 194 -15.70 29.45 14.13
C ALA A 194 -15.68 30.17 12.77
N GLY A 195 -14.70 29.86 11.91
CA GLY A 195 -14.48 30.53 10.63
C GLY A 195 -13.80 31.89 10.79
N THR A 196 -12.86 32.05 11.72
CA THR A 196 -12.06 33.27 11.85
C THR A 196 -10.66 33.03 11.29
N PRO A 197 -10.30 33.67 10.16
CA PRO A 197 -8.94 33.60 9.63
C PRO A 197 -7.93 34.28 10.55
N GLY A 198 -6.78 33.63 10.74
CA GLY A 198 -5.62 34.18 11.42
C GLY A 198 -4.80 35.14 10.55
N THR A 199 -3.56 35.39 10.95
CA THR A 199 -2.62 36.19 10.15
C THR A 199 -1.99 35.30 9.09
N VAL A 200 -2.13 35.64 7.81
CA VAL A 200 -1.42 34.95 6.71
C VAL A 200 0.10 35.07 6.92
N GLN A 201 0.81 33.95 6.85
CA GLN A 201 2.27 33.86 6.94
C GLN A 201 2.84 33.57 5.55
N LYS A 202 3.92 34.26 5.16
CA LYS A 202 4.78 33.87 4.05
C LYS A 202 5.85 32.90 4.59
N ILE A 203 5.84 31.64 4.16
CA ILE A 203 6.57 30.55 4.83
C ILE A 203 7.79 30.02 4.07
N SER A 204 7.92 30.31 2.78
CA SER A 204 9.03 29.85 1.93
C SER A 204 10.27 30.75 1.97
N THR A 205 10.26 31.84 2.74
CA THR A 205 11.39 32.78 2.76
C THR A 205 12.64 32.17 3.42
N HIS A 206 13.67 31.89 2.62
CA HIS A 206 15.00 31.47 3.11
C HIS A 206 16.15 32.11 2.32
N ALA A 207 17.39 31.99 2.84
CA ALA A 207 18.54 32.75 2.34
C ALA A 207 18.92 32.46 0.88
N ASP A 208 18.57 31.29 0.36
CA ASP A 208 18.86 30.85 -1.01
C ASP A 208 17.68 31.10 -1.97
N ASN A 209 16.57 31.67 -1.48
CA ASN A 209 15.31 31.83 -2.20
C ASN A 209 15.03 33.29 -2.64
N VAL A 210 16.05 34.02 -3.07
CA VAL A 210 15.87 35.43 -3.48
C VAL A 210 15.65 35.51 -4.99
N TYR A 211 14.45 35.91 -5.43
CA TYR A 211 14.03 35.92 -6.84
C TYR A 211 13.97 34.50 -7.43
N LYS A 212 13.36 33.60 -6.68
CA LYS A 212 13.27 32.17 -6.90
C LYS A 212 11.83 31.75 -6.64
N HIS A 213 11.31 30.90 -7.51
CA HIS A 213 9.91 30.52 -7.44
C HIS A 213 9.72 29.25 -6.62
N ASP A 214 8.71 29.24 -5.76
CA ASP A 214 8.19 28.09 -5.03
C ASP A 214 6.79 27.76 -5.53
N TYR A 215 6.52 26.46 -5.68
CA TYR A 215 5.27 25.96 -6.26
C TYR A 215 4.84 24.65 -5.61
N ASP A 216 3.60 24.26 -5.88
CA ASP A 216 3.01 22.96 -5.50
C ASP A 216 3.21 22.65 -4.00
N PRO A 217 2.69 23.52 -3.11
CA PRO A 217 2.75 23.24 -1.69
C PRO A 217 1.82 22.09 -1.36
N GLN A 218 2.26 21.20 -0.45
CA GLN A 218 1.45 20.14 0.15
C GLN A 218 1.49 20.30 1.67
N ILE A 219 0.42 19.90 2.37
CA ILE A 219 0.29 20.09 3.82
C ILE A 219 -0.18 18.84 4.55
N GLY A 220 0.47 18.52 5.67
CA GLY A 220 -0.02 17.61 6.69
C GLY A 220 -0.20 18.31 8.02
N VAL A 221 -1.05 17.77 8.91
CA VAL A 221 -1.39 18.35 10.21
C VAL A 221 -1.43 17.26 11.28
N ASP A 222 -0.79 17.50 12.42
CA ASP A 222 -0.82 16.56 13.55
C ASP A 222 -2.05 16.74 14.45
N SER A 223 -2.20 15.82 15.41
CA SER A 223 -3.29 15.87 16.40
C SER A 223 -3.25 17.07 17.35
N SER A 224 -2.11 17.77 17.42
CA SER A 224 -1.91 18.99 18.23
C SER A 224 -2.20 20.26 17.44
N GLY A 225 -2.48 20.14 16.14
CA GLY A 225 -2.74 21.23 15.24
C GLY A 225 -1.49 21.97 14.79
N ASN A 226 -0.32 21.32 14.81
CA ASN A 226 0.87 21.79 14.09
C ASN A 226 0.73 21.41 12.61
N SER A 227 1.22 22.27 11.71
CA SER A 227 1.21 22.03 10.27
C SER A 227 2.62 21.73 9.75
N TYR A 228 2.70 20.92 8.72
CA TYR A 228 3.93 20.55 8.04
C TYR A 228 3.73 20.77 6.56
N VAL A 229 4.50 21.68 5.98
CA VAL A 229 4.33 22.08 4.57
C VAL A 229 5.57 21.70 3.79
N THR A 230 5.39 21.05 2.65
CA THR A 230 6.46 20.72 1.68
C THR A 230 6.15 21.37 0.33
N TRP A 231 7.16 21.71 -0.45
CA TRP A 231 7.02 22.30 -1.80
C TRP A 231 8.30 22.10 -2.61
N TYR A 232 8.24 22.30 -3.94
CA TYR A 232 9.45 22.39 -4.74
C TYR A 232 9.80 23.86 -5.02
N GLY A 233 11.08 24.21 -4.79
CA GLY A 233 11.57 25.59 -4.85
C GLY A 233 12.80 25.72 -5.76
N GLN A 234 12.89 26.82 -6.50
CA GLN A 234 13.98 27.02 -7.46
C GLN A 234 15.33 27.26 -6.76
N TYR A 235 16.32 26.41 -7.04
CA TYR A 235 17.71 26.60 -6.63
C TYR A 235 18.62 26.98 -7.81
N GLY A 236 19.39 28.06 -7.65
CA GLY A 236 20.30 28.54 -8.69
C GLY A 236 19.56 29.04 -9.95
N THR A 237 20.01 28.65 -11.15
CA THR A 237 19.43 29.17 -12.42
C THR A 237 18.43 28.22 -13.09
N ARG A 238 18.43 26.92 -12.79
CA ARG A 238 17.64 25.89 -13.51
C ARG A 238 17.38 24.57 -12.75
N SER A 239 17.53 24.51 -11.43
CA SER A 239 17.26 23.30 -10.65
C SER A 239 16.18 23.59 -9.61
N TYR A 240 15.43 22.57 -9.23
CA TYR A 240 14.43 22.61 -8.17
C TYR A 240 14.78 21.59 -7.12
N ASP A 241 14.54 21.94 -5.87
CA ASP A 241 14.76 21.09 -4.70
C ASP A 241 13.47 21.04 -3.87
N ILE A 242 13.32 20.01 -3.04
CA ILE A 242 12.20 19.92 -2.10
C ILE A 242 12.56 20.60 -0.79
N TYR A 243 11.65 21.47 -0.34
CA TYR A 243 11.74 22.19 0.92
C TYR A 243 10.61 21.80 1.84
N TRP A 244 10.85 21.95 3.14
CA TRP A 244 9.90 21.62 4.20
C TRP A 244 9.96 22.63 5.35
N VAL A 245 8.82 22.89 6.00
CA VAL A 245 8.75 23.68 7.23
C VAL A 245 7.61 23.21 8.14
N ALA A 246 7.87 23.18 9.45
CA ALA A 246 6.84 23.04 10.47
C ALA A 246 6.30 24.43 10.89
N ILE A 247 4.99 24.55 11.06
CA ILE A 247 4.30 25.69 11.66
C ILE A 247 3.63 25.22 12.94
N ASP A 248 3.93 25.87 14.06
CA ASP A 248 3.32 25.49 15.34
C ASP A 248 1.81 25.82 15.38
N ALA A 249 1.08 25.22 16.32
CA ALA A 249 -0.37 25.43 16.47
C ALA A 249 -0.80 26.90 16.71
N ALA A 250 0.14 27.79 17.07
CA ALA A 250 -0.08 29.22 17.21
C ALA A 250 0.14 30.00 15.89
N GLY A 251 0.60 29.33 14.85
CA GLY A 251 0.88 29.90 13.52
C GLY A 251 2.27 30.50 13.38
N THR A 252 3.25 30.02 14.15
CA THR A 252 4.64 30.46 14.05
C THR A 252 5.43 29.50 13.16
N PRO A 253 5.93 29.96 11.98
CA PRO A 253 6.76 29.11 11.13
C PRO A 253 8.13 28.85 11.76
N GLY A 254 8.61 27.61 11.60
CA GLY A 254 9.95 27.18 11.93
C GLY A 254 11.00 27.66 10.92
N THR A 255 12.12 26.94 10.86
CA THR A 255 13.16 27.18 9.85
C THR A 255 12.88 26.32 8.63
N VAL A 256 12.89 26.92 7.43
CA VAL A 256 12.80 26.18 6.17
C VAL A 256 14.00 25.26 6.01
N GLN A 257 13.74 24.01 5.64
CA GLN A 257 14.75 22.97 5.44
C GLN A 257 14.69 22.47 4.01
N LYS A 258 15.86 22.36 3.35
CA LYS A 258 15.99 21.60 2.11
C LYS A 258 16.09 20.11 2.46
N ILE A 259 15.16 19.29 1.99
CA ILE A 259 15.06 17.87 2.36
C ILE A 259 15.42 16.90 1.24
N SER A 260 15.58 17.36 0.00
CA SER A 260 15.88 16.48 -1.14
C SER A 260 17.37 16.19 -1.41
N THR A 261 18.27 16.49 -0.46
CA THR A 261 19.70 16.30 -0.72
C THR A 261 20.08 14.81 -0.74
N HIS A 262 20.31 14.25 -1.94
CA HIS A 262 20.73 12.86 -2.14
C HIS A 262 22.03 12.75 -2.97
N ALA A 263 22.84 11.72 -2.74
CA ALA A 263 24.13 11.54 -3.40
C ALA A 263 24.03 11.20 -4.89
N ASP A 264 22.91 10.60 -5.30
CA ASP A 264 22.62 10.23 -6.68
C ASP A 264 21.82 11.31 -7.43
N ASN A 265 21.29 12.31 -6.71
CA ASN A 265 20.53 13.43 -7.28
C ASN A 265 21.18 14.77 -6.89
N VAL A 266 22.46 14.92 -7.29
CA VAL A 266 23.27 16.11 -6.92
C VAL A 266 23.06 17.27 -7.90
N SER A 267 22.52 16.99 -9.09
CA SER A 267 22.29 18.00 -10.14
C SER A 267 20.96 17.89 -10.87
N GLY A 268 20.08 16.98 -10.43
CA GLY A 268 18.72 16.85 -10.94
C GLY A 268 17.81 17.97 -10.49
N SER A 269 16.55 17.88 -10.88
CA SER A 269 15.48 18.71 -10.31
C SER A 269 14.48 17.78 -9.66
N ASP A 270 14.01 18.17 -8.49
CA ASP A 270 12.99 17.48 -7.73
C ASP A 270 11.64 18.18 -7.90
N TYR A 271 10.58 17.40 -8.09
CA TYR A 271 9.23 17.92 -8.38
C TYR A 271 8.14 17.07 -7.72
N SER A 272 6.93 17.65 -7.69
CA SER A 272 5.70 17.02 -7.19
C SER A 272 5.89 16.31 -5.84
N PRO A 273 6.35 17.04 -4.81
CA PRO A 273 6.42 16.47 -3.49
C PRO A 273 5.01 16.11 -3.01
N GLN A 274 4.86 15.05 -2.23
CA GLN A 274 3.66 14.72 -1.47
C GLN A 274 4.05 14.48 -0.02
N ILE A 275 3.12 14.70 0.91
CA ILE A 275 3.37 14.56 2.35
C ILE A 275 2.23 13.80 3.02
N ALA A 276 2.59 12.81 3.84
CA ALA A 276 1.71 12.24 4.85
C ALA A 276 2.27 12.56 6.24
N THR A 277 1.39 12.77 7.22
CA THR A 277 1.80 13.08 8.60
C THR A 277 1.09 12.20 9.59
N ASP A 278 1.82 11.66 10.56
CA ASP A 278 1.22 10.90 11.63
C ASP A 278 0.64 11.81 12.74
N SER A 279 -0.10 11.20 13.66
CA SER A 279 -0.70 11.94 14.78
C SER A 279 0.30 12.56 15.77
N ALA A 280 1.57 12.13 15.74
CA ALA A 280 2.65 12.58 16.62
C ALA A 280 3.47 13.73 16.01
N GLY A 281 3.27 14.04 14.73
CA GLY A 281 3.95 15.11 14.02
C GLY A 281 5.15 14.69 13.19
N ASN A 282 5.32 13.38 12.94
CA ASN A 282 6.28 12.92 11.96
C ASN A 282 5.75 13.16 10.55
N SER A 283 6.62 13.63 9.65
CA SER A 283 6.30 13.83 8.23
C SER A 283 6.99 12.79 7.36
N TYR A 284 6.29 12.28 6.37
CA TYR A 284 6.77 11.33 5.38
C TYR A 284 6.59 11.98 4.01
N VAL A 285 7.70 12.31 3.36
CA VAL A 285 7.68 13.09 2.12
C VAL A 285 8.23 12.24 0.99
N VAL A 286 7.49 12.18 -0.12
CA VAL A 286 7.93 11.56 -1.38
C VAL A 286 7.96 12.58 -2.50
N TRP A 287 8.82 12.39 -3.49
CA TRP A 287 8.90 13.21 -4.70
C TRP A 287 9.56 12.41 -5.81
N TYR A 288 9.41 12.85 -7.06
CA TYR A 288 10.24 12.33 -8.14
C TYR A 288 11.39 13.30 -8.42
N GLY A 289 12.57 12.76 -8.74
CA GLY A 289 13.76 13.56 -9.02
C GLY A 289 14.69 12.86 -10.00
N SER A 290 15.47 13.65 -10.75
CA SER A 290 16.38 13.07 -11.75
C SER A 290 17.74 12.68 -11.17
N ASP A 291 18.14 11.43 -11.34
CA ASP A 291 19.48 10.96 -10.94
C ASP A 291 20.58 11.27 -11.99
N GLY A 292 20.18 11.92 -13.09
CA GLY A 292 21.02 12.24 -14.24
C GLY A 292 20.83 11.31 -15.45
N TYR A 293 20.06 10.23 -15.32
CA TYR A 293 19.69 9.32 -16.40
C TYR A 293 18.17 9.34 -16.65
N ASP A 294 17.39 9.11 -15.61
CA ASP A 294 15.93 9.05 -15.57
C ASP A 294 15.39 9.77 -14.32
N ASN A 295 14.08 9.68 -14.09
CA ASN A 295 13.42 10.17 -12.88
C ASN A 295 13.09 9.00 -11.97
N GLU A 296 13.28 9.21 -10.68
CA GLU A 296 13.20 8.18 -9.65
C GLU A 296 12.41 8.70 -8.47
N ILE A 297 11.75 7.82 -7.73
CA ILE A 297 11.02 8.19 -6.52
C ILE A 297 11.95 8.19 -5.32
N TYR A 298 11.96 9.31 -4.62
CA TYR A 298 12.68 9.49 -3.37
C TYR A 298 11.71 9.65 -2.20
N TRP A 299 12.18 9.28 -1.02
CA TRP A 299 11.43 9.35 0.23
C TRP A 299 12.31 9.88 1.36
N VAL A 300 11.72 10.62 2.29
CA VAL A 300 12.37 10.98 3.56
C VAL A 300 11.36 11.09 4.70
N HIS A 301 11.75 10.59 5.86
CA HIS A 301 11.08 10.85 7.14
C HIS A 301 11.69 12.09 7.80
N VAL A 302 10.84 13.03 8.23
CA VAL A 302 11.21 14.17 9.07
C VAL A 302 10.55 13.97 10.42
N ASP A 303 11.34 13.88 11.49
CA ASP A 303 10.80 13.64 12.83
C ASP A 303 9.96 14.84 13.34
N ALA A 304 9.19 14.62 14.40
CA ALA A 304 8.37 15.67 15.02
C ALA A 304 9.16 16.89 15.54
N ALA A 305 10.48 16.80 15.70
CA ALA A 305 11.35 17.92 16.05
C ALA A 305 11.81 18.72 14.82
N GLY A 306 11.46 18.28 13.60
CA GLY A 306 11.90 18.85 12.34
C GLY A 306 13.32 18.41 11.99
N THR A 307 13.72 17.18 12.27
CA THR A 307 15.02 16.64 11.86
C THR A 307 14.82 15.69 10.68
N PRO A 308 15.33 16.03 9.48
CA PRO A 308 15.26 15.12 8.34
C PRO A 308 16.14 13.89 8.55
N GLY A 309 15.60 12.72 8.22
CA GLY A 309 16.32 11.47 8.13
C GLY A 309 17.21 11.40 6.89
N THR A 310 17.62 10.18 6.52
CA THR A 310 18.38 9.94 5.28
C THR A 310 17.40 9.75 4.13
N VAL A 311 17.54 10.56 3.08
CA VAL A 311 16.77 10.37 1.83
C VAL A 311 17.04 8.97 1.27
N GLN A 312 15.98 8.24 0.94
CA GLN A 312 16.02 6.93 0.29
C GLN A 312 15.51 7.04 -1.14
N LYS A 313 16.11 6.30 -2.08
CA LYS A 313 15.53 6.01 -3.39
C LYS A 313 14.65 4.77 -3.25
N ILE A 314 13.36 4.87 -3.53
CA ILE A 314 12.36 3.82 -3.23
C ILE A 314 11.79 3.13 -4.47
N SER A 315 12.15 3.58 -5.67
CA SER A 315 11.71 3.03 -6.97
C SER A 315 12.68 2.01 -7.59
N THR A 316 13.68 1.54 -6.85
CA THR A 316 14.68 0.61 -7.42
C THR A 316 14.10 -0.79 -7.61
N HIS A 317 13.92 -1.22 -8.87
CA HIS A 317 13.56 -2.60 -9.25
C HIS A 317 14.29 -3.09 -10.50
N ALA A 318 14.26 -4.41 -10.75
CA ALA A 318 15.08 -5.07 -11.78
C ALA A 318 14.79 -4.58 -13.22
N ASP A 319 13.57 -4.12 -13.48
CA ASP A 319 13.13 -3.63 -14.78
C ASP A 319 13.40 -2.12 -14.98
N ASN A 320 13.84 -1.41 -13.93
CA ASN A 320 14.06 0.04 -13.93
C ASN A 320 15.49 0.44 -14.34
N ILE A 321 15.99 -0.07 -15.49
CA ILE A 321 17.36 0.26 -15.98
C ILE A 321 17.37 1.52 -16.87
N SER A 322 16.20 2.04 -17.24
CA SER A 322 16.04 3.30 -18.00
C SER A 322 14.60 3.83 -18.00
N ALA A 323 13.80 3.46 -16.99
CA ALA A 323 12.40 3.84 -16.90
C ALA A 323 12.28 5.08 -16.00
N SER A 324 11.29 5.93 -16.25
CA SER A 324 11.14 7.16 -15.46
C SER A 324 9.88 7.10 -14.61
N ASP A 325 10.05 7.31 -13.31
CA ASP A 325 8.99 7.32 -12.31
C ASP A 325 8.43 8.74 -12.08
N TYR A 326 7.10 8.84 -11.97
CA TYR A 326 6.38 10.11 -11.86
C TYR A 326 5.13 10.01 -10.97
N ASN A 327 4.63 11.18 -10.57
CA ASN A 327 3.42 11.38 -9.78
C ASN A 327 3.32 10.42 -8.56
N PRO A 328 4.32 10.43 -7.66
CA PRO A 328 4.23 9.63 -6.45
C PRO A 328 3.08 10.14 -5.58
N GLN A 329 2.48 9.25 -4.81
CA GLN A 329 1.53 9.51 -3.74
C GLN A 329 1.97 8.74 -2.50
N ILE A 330 1.56 9.19 -1.31
CA ILE A 330 1.96 8.57 -0.04
C ILE A 330 0.81 8.54 0.97
N ALA A 331 0.71 7.42 1.68
CA ALA A 331 -0.10 7.27 2.88
C ALA A 331 0.77 6.78 4.04
N VAL A 332 0.32 7.00 5.29
CA VAL A 332 1.01 6.54 6.50
C VAL A 332 -0.01 5.95 7.47
N ASP A 333 0.36 4.82 8.09
CA ASP A 333 -0.47 4.20 9.12
C ASP A 333 -0.15 4.72 10.53
N SER A 334 -0.90 4.23 11.52
CA SER A 334 -0.66 4.57 12.93
C SER A 334 0.60 3.93 13.54
N SER A 335 1.17 2.94 12.87
CA SER A 335 2.40 2.22 13.24
C SER A 335 3.66 2.88 12.67
N GLN A 336 3.53 4.02 11.96
CA GLN A 336 4.59 4.76 11.29
C GLN A 336 5.16 4.08 10.05
N ASN A 337 4.46 3.08 9.50
CA ASN A 337 4.77 2.59 8.16
C ASN A 337 4.20 3.54 7.12
N SER A 338 4.93 3.72 6.03
CA SER A 338 4.48 4.53 4.89
C SER A 338 4.39 3.71 3.63
N TYR A 339 3.46 4.08 2.76
CA TYR A 339 3.10 3.35 1.56
C TYR A 339 3.12 4.35 0.42
N ALA A 340 3.88 4.06 -0.63
CA ALA A 340 3.98 4.94 -1.78
C ALA A 340 3.52 4.22 -3.04
N ALA A 341 2.80 4.94 -3.90
CA ALA A 341 2.41 4.49 -5.23
C ALA A 341 2.78 5.55 -6.27
N TRP A 342 3.19 5.13 -7.46
CA TRP A 342 3.58 6.01 -8.57
C TRP A 342 3.33 5.31 -9.91
N HIS A 343 3.43 6.05 -11.01
CA HIS A 343 3.50 5.41 -12.33
C HIS A 343 4.94 5.46 -12.87
N CYS A 344 5.36 4.39 -13.53
CA CYS A 344 6.65 4.27 -14.17
C CYS A 344 6.47 4.18 -15.68
N SER A 345 7.25 4.92 -16.45
CA SER A 345 7.30 4.83 -17.91
C SER A 345 8.45 3.90 -18.30
N ASP A 346 8.17 2.62 -18.56
CA ASP A 346 9.18 1.60 -18.89
C ASP A 346 9.70 1.68 -20.35
N GLY A 347 9.09 2.57 -21.15
CA GLY A 347 9.41 2.84 -22.55
C GLY A 347 8.48 2.17 -23.55
N TYR A 348 7.53 1.35 -23.08
CA TYR A 348 6.45 0.77 -23.86
C TYR A 348 5.09 1.33 -23.43
N ASP A 349 4.85 1.37 -22.13
CA ASP A 349 3.63 1.80 -21.46
C ASP A 349 3.95 2.48 -20.11
N ASN A 350 2.91 2.89 -19.40
CA ASN A 350 3.00 3.44 -18.06
C ASN A 350 2.28 2.51 -17.09
N GLU A 351 2.92 2.09 -16.01
CA GLU A 351 2.29 1.15 -15.08
C GLU A 351 2.39 1.61 -13.64
N ILE A 352 1.46 1.14 -12.81
CA ILE A 352 1.41 1.53 -11.40
C ILE A 352 2.28 0.61 -10.57
N TYR A 353 3.14 1.24 -9.78
CA TYR A 353 4.02 0.59 -8.81
C TYR A 353 3.66 1.01 -7.39
N TRP A 354 3.98 0.13 -6.45
CA TRP A 354 3.76 0.32 -5.02
C TRP A 354 4.96 -0.16 -4.22
N VAL A 355 5.22 0.47 -3.08
CA VAL A 355 6.18 0.00 -2.09
C VAL A 355 5.76 0.38 -0.67
N HIS A 356 6.01 -0.53 0.26
CA HIS A 356 5.97 -0.30 1.70
C HIS A 356 7.34 0.14 2.22
N VAL A 357 7.38 1.16 3.07
CA VAL A 357 8.56 1.60 3.80
C VAL A 357 8.24 1.46 5.28
N ASP A 358 9.00 0.62 5.98
CA ASP A 358 8.77 0.33 7.39
C ASP A 358 9.01 1.56 8.30
N ALA A 359 8.59 1.47 9.56
CA ALA A 359 8.79 2.53 10.54
C ALA A 359 10.27 2.90 10.81
N ALA A 360 11.23 2.06 10.42
CA ALA A 360 12.66 2.38 10.50
C ALA A 360 13.18 3.12 9.26
N GLY A 361 12.34 3.29 8.23
CA GLY A 361 12.68 3.90 6.95
C GLY A 361 13.32 2.94 5.96
N THR A 362 13.11 1.63 6.11
CA THR A 362 13.61 0.59 5.20
C THR A 362 12.57 0.30 4.12
N PRO A 363 12.86 0.56 2.83
CA PRO A 363 11.97 0.19 1.75
C PRO A 363 11.92 -1.34 1.58
N GLY A 364 10.70 -1.86 1.38
CA GLY A 364 10.46 -3.23 0.98
C GLY A 364 10.73 -3.47 -0.50
N THR A 365 10.19 -4.56 -1.03
CA THR A 365 10.25 -4.87 -2.47
C THR A 365 9.22 -4.04 -3.23
N VAL A 366 9.66 -3.35 -4.28
CA VAL A 366 8.78 -2.64 -5.21
C VAL A 366 7.94 -3.65 -5.99
N GLN A 367 6.63 -3.42 -6.07
CA GLN A 367 5.67 -4.28 -6.77
C GLN A 367 4.98 -3.50 -7.89
N LYS A 368 4.89 -4.10 -9.08
CA LYS A 368 3.99 -3.64 -10.15
C LYS A 368 2.58 -4.13 -9.83
N ILE A 369 1.63 -3.24 -9.64
CA ILE A 369 0.27 -3.57 -9.16
C ILE A 369 -0.81 -3.45 -10.24
N SER A 370 -0.56 -2.77 -11.37
CA SER A 370 -1.55 -2.63 -12.43
C SER A 370 -1.62 -3.82 -13.41
N THR A 371 -1.07 -4.99 -13.05
CA THR A 371 -1.14 -6.18 -13.89
C THR A 371 -2.57 -6.76 -13.94
N HIS A 372 -3.26 -6.62 -15.08
CA HIS A 372 -4.53 -7.29 -15.35
C HIS A 372 -4.62 -7.80 -16.80
N ALA A 373 -5.58 -8.69 -17.06
CA ALA A 373 -5.67 -9.46 -18.31
C ALA A 373 -5.86 -8.63 -19.59
N ASP A 374 -6.26 -7.36 -19.45
CA ASP A 374 -6.56 -6.44 -20.55
C ASP A 374 -5.45 -5.38 -20.77
N ASN A 375 -4.37 -5.42 -19.97
CA ASN A 375 -3.31 -4.41 -19.94
C ASN A 375 -1.92 -4.99 -20.27
N GLU A 376 -1.83 -5.75 -21.36
CA GLU A 376 -0.52 -6.03 -21.96
C GLU A 376 -0.22 -4.87 -22.95
N ASN A 377 0.48 -3.83 -22.49
CA ASN A 377 0.91 -2.61 -23.23
C ASN A 377 -0.05 -1.41 -23.25
N GLU A 378 -0.83 -1.16 -22.20
CA GLU A 378 -1.70 0.02 -22.12
C GLU A 378 -1.29 0.92 -20.95
N ASP A 379 -1.57 2.23 -21.07
CA ASP A 379 -1.06 3.20 -20.11
C ASP A 379 -1.96 3.32 -18.86
N ASP A 380 -1.34 3.30 -17.67
CA ASP A 380 -1.92 3.59 -16.36
C ASP A 380 -1.30 4.87 -15.76
N PHE A 381 -2.16 5.73 -15.21
CA PHE A 381 -1.74 7.04 -14.70
C PHE A 381 -2.47 7.47 -13.44
N SER A 382 -1.91 8.51 -12.82
CA SER A 382 -2.50 9.25 -11.70
C SER A 382 -2.96 8.35 -10.55
N PRO A 383 -2.06 7.52 -9.99
CA PRO A 383 -2.41 6.72 -8.84
C PRO A 383 -2.80 7.63 -7.66
N GLN A 384 -3.62 7.11 -6.76
CA GLN A 384 -3.93 7.66 -5.45
C GLN A 384 -3.91 6.51 -4.44
N ILE A 385 -3.51 6.78 -3.21
CA ILE A 385 -3.36 5.75 -2.18
C ILE A 385 -4.00 6.16 -0.86
N ALA A 386 -4.66 5.20 -0.21
CA ALA A 386 -5.12 5.29 1.17
C ALA A 386 -4.68 4.04 1.94
N VAL A 387 -4.60 4.15 3.28
CA VAL A 387 -4.29 3.03 4.17
C VAL A 387 -5.26 3.01 5.32
N ASP A 388 -5.74 1.83 5.72
CA ASP A 388 -6.61 1.66 6.87
C ASP A 388 -5.83 1.43 8.18
N SER A 389 -6.57 1.23 9.27
CA SER A 389 -5.98 0.91 10.58
C SER A 389 -5.40 -0.50 10.69
N SER A 390 -5.74 -1.39 9.76
CA SER A 390 -5.26 -2.77 9.69
C SER A 390 -3.96 -2.88 8.89
N GLN A 391 -3.44 -1.77 8.35
CA GLN A 391 -2.23 -1.68 7.52
C GLN A 391 -2.45 -2.16 6.07
N ASN A 392 -3.71 -2.28 5.66
CA ASN A 392 -4.07 -2.55 4.28
C ASN A 392 -3.99 -1.27 3.46
N SER A 393 -3.35 -1.36 2.30
CA SER A 393 -3.22 -0.26 1.35
C SER A 393 -4.21 -0.43 0.20
N TYR A 394 -4.77 0.68 -0.25
CA TYR A 394 -5.72 0.72 -1.35
C TYR A 394 -5.22 1.72 -2.38
N VAL A 395 -4.97 1.25 -3.60
CA VAL A 395 -4.50 2.09 -4.69
C VAL A 395 -5.57 2.17 -5.77
N VAL A 396 -5.88 3.37 -6.23
CA VAL A 396 -6.77 3.63 -7.36
C VAL A 396 -6.04 4.42 -8.43
N TRP A 397 -6.29 4.14 -9.70
CA TRP A 397 -5.70 4.83 -10.85
C TRP A 397 -6.67 4.82 -12.03
N HIS A 398 -6.38 5.59 -13.08
CA HIS A 398 -7.04 5.38 -14.37
C HIS A 398 -6.07 4.68 -15.33
N GLY A 399 -6.58 3.81 -16.18
CA GLY A 399 -5.79 3.14 -17.20
C GLY A 399 -6.62 2.81 -18.43
N TYR A 400 -5.95 2.64 -19.57
CA TYR A 400 -6.62 2.38 -20.83
C TYR A 400 -6.95 0.88 -20.97
N ASP A 401 -8.20 0.54 -21.25
CA ASP A 401 -8.68 -0.85 -21.29
C ASP A 401 -8.67 -1.49 -22.70
N GLY A 402 -8.10 -0.79 -23.67
CA GLY A 402 -8.15 -1.13 -25.09
C GLY A 402 -9.17 -0.31 -25.89
N SER A 403 -10.11 0.37 -25.23
CA SER A 403 -11.14 1.24 -25.83
C SER A 403 -11.09 2.67 -25.29
N ASP A 404 -11.04 2.81 -23.96
CA ASP A 404 -11.18 4.06 -23.21
C ASP A 404 -10.44 3.96 -21.87
N ASP A 405 -10.20 5.12 -21.24
CA ASP A 405 -9.61 5.16 -19.89
C ASP A 405 -10.66 4.84 -18.83
N GLU A 406 -10.31 3.97 -17.90
CA GLU A 406 -11.22 3.43 -16.89
C GLU A 406 -10.56 3.43 -15.51
N ILE A 407 -11.35 3.46 -14.45
CA ILE A 407 -10.84 3.47 -13.08
C ILE A 407 -10.62 2.05 -12.59
N TYR A 408 -9.39 1.80 -12.14
CA TYR A 408 -8.96 0.55 -11.55
C TYR A 408 -8.60 0.73 -10.08
N TRP A 409 -8.77 -0.35 -9.31
CA TRP A 409 -8.48 -0.40 -7.90
C TRP A 409 -7.79 -1.71 -7.52
N ALA A 410 -6.84 -1.62 -6.60
CA ALA A 410 -6.19 -2.77 -5.98
C ALA A 410 -6.12 -2.61 -4.46
N HIS A 411 -6.41 -3.72 -3.78
CA HIS A 411 -6.11 -3.93 -2.37
C HIS A 411 -4.73 -4.58 -2.24
N ILE A 412 -3.92 -4.10 -1.30
CA ILE A 412 -2.67 -4.72 -0.87
C ILE A 412 -2.81 -4.96 0.63
N ASP A 413 -2.73 -6.22 1.04
CA ASP A 413 -2.88 -6.60 2.44
C ASP A 413 -1.72 -6.09 3.32
N ALA A 414 -1.85 -6.23 4.64
CA ALA A 414 -0.83 -5.85 5.60
C ALA A 414 0.54 -6.55 5.42
N ALA A 415 0.56 -7.73 4.76
CA ALA A 415 1.79 -8.44 4.43
C ALA A 415 2.46 -7.91 3.14
N GLY A 416 1.81 -6.99 2.42
CA GLY A 416 2.28 -6.45 1.15
C GLY A 416 1.94 -7.37 -0.03
N THR A 417 0.86 -8.15 0.03
CA THR A 417 0.41 -8.99 -1.07
C THR A 417 -0.69 -8.28 -1.88
N PRO A 418 -0.46 -7.98 -3.17
CA PRO A 418 -1.51 -7.41 -4.01
C PRO A 418 -2.62 -8.42 -4.27
N GLY A 419 -3.86 -7.99 -4.04
CA GLY A 419 -5.07 -8.68 -4.45
C GLY A 419 -5.33 -8.58 -5.96
N THR A 420 -6.50 -9.08 -6.39
CA THR A 420 -6.90 -8.95 -7.80
C THR A 420 -7.32 -7.53 -8.11
N VAL A 421 -6.76 -6.95 -9.18
CA VAL A 421 -7.16 -5.65 -9.72
C VAL A 421 -8.63 -5.69 -10.15
N GLN A 422 -9.40 -4.68 -9.76
CA GLN A 422 -10.81 -4.52 -10.13
C GLN A 422 -11.00 -3.27 -10.97
N LYS A 423 -11.73 -3.38 -12.09
CA LYS A 423 -12.26 -2.25 -12.84
C LYS A 423 -13.54 -1.78 -12.15
N ILE A 424 -13.55 -0.55 -11.62
CA ILE A 424 -14.62 -0.07 -10.70
C ILE A 424 -15.57 0.96 -11.32
N SER A 425 -15.21 1.55 -12.46
CA SER A 425 -16.00 2.56 -13.15
C SER A 425 -17.09 2.00 -14.06
N THR A 426 -17.14 0.69 -14.28
CA THR A 426 -18.10 0.08 -15.21
C THR A 426 -19.56 0.38 -14.81
N HIS A 427 -20.26 1.16 -15.64
CA HIS A 427 -21.69 1.43 -15.48
C HIS A 427 -22.41 1.57 -16.83
N ALA A 428 -23.74 1.43 -16.82
CA ALA A 428 -24.56 1.29 -18.04
C ALA A 428 -24.48 2.47 -19.02
N ASP A 429 -24.09 3.65 -18.53
CA ASP A 429 -23.96 4.89 -19.32
C ASP A 429 -22.51 5.18 -19.77
N ASN A 430 -21.52 4.34 -19.42
CA ASN A 430 -20.11 4.51 -19.80
C ASN A 430 -19.47 3.18 -20.24
N GLU A 431 -19.81 2.69 -21.44
CA GLU A 431 -19.17 1.48 -21.99
C GLU A 431 -18.03 1.80 -22.97
N ASN A 432 -17.78 3.08 -23.33
CA ASN A 432 -16.71 3.51 -24.26
C ASN A 432 -16.31 5.00 -24.09
N GLU A 433 -16.31 5.54 -22.87
CA GLU A 433 -16.00 6.94 -22.60
C GLU A 433 -15.03 7.08 -21.42
N ASP A 434 -14.19 8.12 -21.44
CA ASP A 434 -13.03 8.20 -20.55
C ASP A 434 -13.40 8.58 -19.10
N ASP A 435 -12.79 7.88 -18.14
CA ASP A 435 -12.81 8.15 -16.71
C ASP A 435 -11.42 8.53 -16.19
N TRP A 436 -11.29 9.71 -15.58
CA TRP A 436 -10.02 10.28 -15.14
C TRP A 436 -10.03 10.83 -13.71
N PHE A 437 -8.83 11.09 -13.22
CA PHE A 437 -8.54 11.74 -11.95
C PHE A 437 -9.29 11.13 -10.75
N PRO A 438 -9.11 9.83 -10.49
CA PRO A 438 -9.71 9.23 -9.31
C PRO A 438 -9.16 9.88 -8.03
N ARG A 439 -9.93 9.75 -6.96
CA ARG A 439 -9.57 10.06 -5.57
C ARG A 439 -10.14 8.99 -4.66
N ILE A 440 -9.40 8.68 -3.61
CA ILE A 440 -9.78 7.64 -2.64
C ILE A 440 -9.67 8.19 -1.22
N GLY A 441 -10.63 7.80 -0.39
CA GLY A 441 -10.49 7.76 1.06
C GLY A 441 -10.89 6.39 1.57
N VAL A 442 -10.54 6.09 2.82
CA VAL A 442 -10.90 4.83 3.47
C VAL A 442 -11.60 5.11 4.79
N ASP A 443 -12.66 4.35 5.08
CA ASP A 443 -13.34 4.45 6.36
C ASP A 443 -12.68 3.59 7.45
N SER A 444 -13.20 3.67 8.68
CA SER A 444 -12.68 2.88 9.81
C SER A 444 -12.87 1.36 9.69
N SER A 445 -13.62 0.91 8.68
CA SER A 445 -13.89 -0.49 8.39
C SER A 445 -13.07 -1.01 7.20
N GLY A 446 -12.17 -0.19 6.64
CA GLY A 446 -11.36 -0.55 5.47
C GLY A 446 -12.11 -0.41 4.13
N ASN A 447 -13.32 0.15 4.12
CA ASN A 447 -14.04 0.33 2.85
C ASN A 447 -13.42 1.49 2.07
N SER A 448 -13.12 1.25 0.79
CA SER A 448 -12.59 2.28 -0.11
C SER A 448 -13.73 3.12 -0.68
N LEU A 449 -13.69 4.43 -0.46
CA LEU A 449 -14.66 5.41 -0.93
C LEU A 449 -14.00 6.23 -2.04
N ILE A 450 -14.47 6.04 -3.28
CA ILE A 450 -13.75 6.48 -4.47
C ILE A 450 -14.63 7.41 -5.30
N THR A 451 -14.05 8.49 -5.82
CA THR A 451 -14.69 9.42 -6.75
C THR A 451 -13.79 9.75 -7.92
N TRP A 452 -14.37 10.02 -9.09
CA TRP A 452 -13.64 10.35 -10.32
C TRP A 452 -14.52 11.21 -11.22
N GLN A 453 -13.92 11.81 -12.26
CA GLN A 453 -14.68 12.43 -13.34
C GLN A 453 -14.78 11.46 -14.52
N GLY A 454 -15.95 11.34 -15.14
CA GLY A 454 -16.18 10.46 -16.29
C GLY A 454 -17.04 11.13 -17.36
N ASP A 455 -16.78 10.83 -18.62
CA ASP A 455 -17.63 11.27 -19.74
C ASP A 455 -18.86 10.34 -19.84
N ASP A 456 -20.06 10.90 -19.90
CA ASP A 456 -21.31 10.15 -20.04
C ASP A 456 -21.83 10.08 -21.49
N GLY A 457 -20.98 10.48 -22.45
CA GLY A 457 -21.27 10.65 -23.87
C GLY A 457 -21.92 11.99 -24.22
N ASN A 458 -22.14 12.88 -23.25
CA ASN A 458 -22.65 14.24 -23.44
C ASN A 458 -21.77 15.28 -22.75
N ASP A 459 -21.39 15.04 -21.51
CA ASP A 459 -20.55 15.90 -20.68
C ASP A 459 -19.77 15.10 -19.63
N TRP A 460 -18.86 15.81 -18.94
CA TRP A 460 -18.02 15.22 -17.91
C TRP A 460 -18.73 15.39 -16.58
N GLU A 461 -18.85 14.31 -15.82
CA GLU A 461 -19.65 14.24 -14.61
C GLU A 461 -18.86 13.55 -13.50
N ILE A 462 -19.22 13.79 -12.25
CA ILE A 462 -18.57 13.19 -11.10
C ILE A 462 -19.30 11.93 -10.68
N TYR A 463 -18.54 10.84 -10.56
CA TYR A 463 -19.02 9.55 -10.11
C TYR A 463 -18.46 9.17 -8.74
N PHE A 464 -19.13 8.25 -8.07
CA PHE A 464 -18.76 7.73 -6.77
C PHE A 464 -19.07 6.24 -6.67
N VAL A 465 -18.18 5.49 -6.01
CA VAL A 465 -18.40 4.10 -5.62
C VAL A 465 -17.82 3.84 -4.23
N SER A 466 -18.46 2.93 -3.50
CA SER A 466 -17.93 2.34 -2.27
C SER A 466 -17.55 0.90 -2.58
N VAL A 467 -16.30 0.52 -2.32
CA VAL A 467 -15.79 -0.85 -2.44
C VAL A 467 -15.59 -1.38 -1.02
N GLU A 468 -16.27 -2.47 -0.68
CA GLU A 468 -16.12 -3.09 0.65
C GLU A 468 -14.75 -3.73 0.77
N SER A 469 -14.11 -3.60 1.94
CA SER A 469 -12.81 -4.24 2.19
C SER A 469 -12.89 -5.74 1.88
N PRO A 470 -11.95 -6.33 1.12
CA PRO A 470 -11.90 -7.78 0.93
C PRO A 470 -11.76 -8.54 2.25
N ASP A 471 -11.14 -7.91 3.25
CA ASP A 471 -10.92 -8.46 4.58
C ASP A 471 -12.07 -8.10 5.53
N GLN A 472 -13.21 -7.63 5.01
CA GLN A 472 -14.35 -7.28 5.86
C GLN A 472 -14.88 -8.54 6.57
N GLY A 473 -14.68 -8.57 7.89
CA GLY A 473 -15.03 -9.73 8.71
C GLY A 473 -13.89 -10.71 8.92
N ASP A 474 -12.65 -10.35 8.57
CA ASP A 474 -11.42 -10.98 9.00
C ASP A 474 -10.78 -10.07 10.08
N SER A 475 -10.91 -10.46 11.35
CA SER A 475 -10.54 -9.64 12.50
C SER A 475 -9.03 -9.58 12.74
N ASP A 476 -8.25 -10.50 12.18
CA ASP A 476 -6.81 -10.57 12.38
C ASP A 476 -5.99 -10.36 11.10
N GLY A 477 -6.65 -10.27 9.95
CA GLY A 477 -6.06 -9.88 8.67
C GLY A 477 -5.17 -10.97 8.09
N ASP A 478 -5.52 -12.24 8.28
CA ASP A 478 -4.77 -13.38 7.73
C ASP A 478 -5.26 -13.86 6.36
N GLY A 479 -6.36 -13.27 5.87
CA GLY A 479 -6.99 -13.60 4.60
C GLY A 479 -8.09 -14.66 4.71
N ILE A 480 -8.42 -15.13 5.92
CA ILE A 480 -9.53 -16.05 6.18
C ILE A 480 -10.62 -15.31 6.98
N PRO A 481 -11.85 -15.18 6.43
CA PRO A 481 -12.94 -14.54 7.17
C PRO A 481 -13.22 -15.21 8.52
N ASP A 482 -13.55 -14.43 9.56
CA ASP A 482 -13.84 -14.87 10.94
C ASP A 482 -14.87 -16.02 11.03
N GLU A 483 -15.75 -16.15 10.02
CA GLU A 483 -16.75 -17.21 9.96
C GLU A 483 -16.23 -18.56 9.44
N GLU A 484 -15.13 -18.52 8.68
CA GLU A 484 -14.41 -19.68 8.13
C GLU A 484 -13.12 -19.98 8.91
N ASP A 485 -12.60 -19.01 9.65
CA ASP A 485 -11.38 -19.09 10.46
C ASP A 485 -11.58 -19.87 11.77
N ALA A 486 -10.68 -20.83 12.04
CA ALA A 486 -10.65 -21.59 13.29
C ALA A 486 -10.04 -20.81 14.47
N CYS A 487 -9.22 -19.79 14.19
CA CYS A 487 -8.62 -18.86 15.13
C CYS A 487 -8.83 -17.36 14.78
N PRO A 488 -10.09 -16.81 14.77
CA PRO A 488 -10.50 -15.44 14.35
C PRO A 488 -9.90 -14.21 15.08
N SER A 489 -8.71 -14.34 15.63
CA SER A 489 -8.03 -13.34 16.46
C SER A 489 -6.52 -13.58 16.53
N GLU A 490 -6.00 -14.49 15.70
CA GLU A 490 -4.63 -14.95 15.66
C GLU A 490 -4.13 -14.98 14.21
N ASN A 491 -3.52 -13.89 13.74
CA ASN A 491 -2.84 -13.89 12.45
C ASN A 491 -1.59 -14.82 12.50
N PRO A 492 -1.50 -15.85 11.65
CA PRO A 492 -0.40 -16.80 11.62
C PRO A 492 0.90 -16.23 11.01
N GLU A 493 0.92 -15.00 10.48
CA GLU A 493 2.08 -14.35 9.84
C GLU A 493 2.73 -15.24 8.76
N GLY A 494 1.91 -15.93 7.96
CA GLY A 494 2.35 -16.87 6.92
C GLY A 494 2.75 -18.27 7.43
N LEU A 495 2.54 -18.58 8.70
CA LEU A 495 2.79 -19.90 9.31
C LEU A 495 1.52 -20.77 9.40
N ASP A 496 0.71 -20.79 8.34
CA ASP A 496 -0.48 -21.63 8.24
C ASP A 496 -0.43 -22.47 6.95
N ALA A 497 -0.03 -23.73 7.09
CA ALA A 497 0.10 -24.63 5.94
C ALA A 497 -1.23 -25.27 5.52
N ASN A 498 -2.23 -25.32 6.41
CA ASN A 498 -3.52 -25.96 6.13
C ASN A 498 -4.67 -24.98 5.91
N LEU A 499 -4.38 -23.67 5.92
CA LEU A 499 -5.30 -22.58 5.61
C LEU A 499 -6.54 -22.65 6.50
N ASP A 500 -6.35 -22.85 7.80
CA ASP A 500 -7.43 -22.81 8.80
C ASP A 500 -7.41 -21.58 9.71
N GLY A 501 -6.47 -20.66 9.46
CA GLY A 501 -6.31 -19.37 10.12
C GLY A 501 -5.64 -19.45 11.49
N CYS A 502 -5.13 -20.63 11.86
CA CYS A 502 -4.36 -20.80 13.08
C CYS A 502 -2.86 -20.87 12.79
N THR A 503 -2.02 -20.33 13.68
CA THR A 503 -0.58 -20.60 13.60
C THR A 503 -0.32 -22.09 13.76
N ASP A 504 0.42 -22.68 12.83
CA ASP A 504 0.84 -24.08 12.92
C ASP A 504 1.68 -24.30 14.19
N ARG A 505 1.22 -25.18 15.10
CA ARG A 505 1.95 -25.52 16.34
C ARG A 505 2.21 -27.02 16.43
N ILE A 506 3.27 -27.37 17.16
CA ILE A 506 3.71 -28.77 17.35
C ILE A 506 2.58 -29.66 17.90
N CYS A 507 1.70 -29.10 18.71
CA CYS A 507 0.63 -29.84 19.35
C CYS A 507 -0.60 -30.11 18.47
N ASP A 508 -0.73 -29.40 17.35
CA ASP A 508 -1.87 -29.53 16.43
C ASP A 508 -1.59 -30.55 15.32
N LEU A 509 -0.30 -30.82 15.09
CA LEU A 509 0.24 -31.80 14.12
C LEU A 509 -0.44 -33.18 14.17
N ALA A 510 -0.86 -33.64 15.36
CA ALA A 510 -1.55 -34.91 15.51
C ALA A 510 -3.00 -34.86 15.01
N GLY A 511 -3.68 -33.72 15.18
CA GLY A 511 -5.02 -33.46 14.69
C GLY A 511 -5.06 -33.35 13.18
N VAL A 512 -4.09 -32.63 12.58
CA VAL A 512 -3.95 -32.51 11.12
C VAL A 512 -3.76 -33.87 10.46
N VAL A 513 -2.90 -34.74 11.01
CA VAL A 513 -2.73 -36.11 10.48
C VAL A 513 -4.04 -36.91 10.51
N GLN A 514 -4.91 -36.67 11.49
CA GLN A 514 -6.19 -37.36 11.64
C GLN A 514 -7.26 -36.82 10.67
N SER A 515 -7.19 -35.55 10.27
CA SER A 515 -8.16 -34.95 9.33
C SER A 515 -7.97 -35.48 7.90
N LEU A 516 -6.74 -35.87 7.54
CA LEU A 516 -6.38 -36.37 6.20
C LEU A 516 -6.94 -37.77 5.85
N GLY A 517 -7.52 -38.50 6.80
CA GLY A 517 -8.14 -39.81 6.53
C GLY A 517 -7.18 -40.86 5.94
N LEU A 518 -5.89 -40.81 6.34
CA LEU A 518 -4.85 -41.69 5.83
C LEU A 518 -5.10 -43.17 6.15
N HIS A 519 -4.41 -44.07 5.44
CA HIS A 519 -4.49 -45.50 5.76
C HIS A 519 -4.13 -45.74 7.24
N HIS A 520 -5.02 -46.41 7.98
CA HIS A 520 -4.98 -46.53 9.44
C HIS A 520 -3.63 -46.94 10.05
N GLY A 521 -2.82 -47.75 9.36
CA GLY A 521 -1.48 -48.13 9.83
C GLY A 521 -0.44 -46.99 9.78
N ILE A 522 -0.54 -46.08 8.81
CA ILE A 522 0.36 -44.92 8.65
C ILE A 522 -0.11 -43.79 9.54
N GLU A 523 -1.41 -43.49 9.54
CA GLU A 523 -2.05 -42.53 10.44
C GLU A 523 -1.63 -42.78 11.89
N ASN A 524 -1.84 -43.99 12.41
CA ASN A 524 -1.45 -44.34 13.79
C ASN A 524 0.04 -44.12 14.07
N SER A 525 0.91 -44.38 13.09
CA SER A 525 2.36 -44.19 13.24
C SER A 525 2.73 -42.70 13.30
N LEU A 526 2.13 -41.89 12.42
CA LEU A 526 2.38 -40.45 12.33
C LEU A 526 1.78 -39.71 13.54
N VAL A 527 0.53 -40.02 13.92
CA VAL A 527 -0.12 -39.48 15.13
C VAL A 527 0.71 -39.78 16.38
N GLN A 528 1.28 -40.98 16.52
CA GLN A 528 2.15 -41.29 17.66
C GLN A 528 3.43 -40.44 17.68
N LYS A 529 4.02 -40.14 16.52
CA LYS A 529 5.21 -39.28 16.44
C LYS A 529 4.86 -37.85 16.83
N ALA A 530 3.79 -37.31 16.24
CA ALA A 530 3.25 -35.98 16.55
C ALA A 530 2.92 -35.82 18.05
N THR A 531 2.18 -36.78 18.62
CA THR A 531 1.80 -36.79 20.04
C THR A 531 3.03 -36.82 20.96
N ASN A 532 4.06 -37.59 20.60
CA ASN A 532 5.31 -37.63 21.37
C ASN A 532 6.08 -36.32 21.28
N ALA A 533 6.09 -35.66 20.11
CA ALA A 533 6.70 -34.35 19.93
C ALA A 533 5.99 -33.29 20.79
N CYS A 534 4.66 -33.20 20.71
CA CYS A 534 3.85 -32.31 21.55
C CYS A 534 4.09 -32.55 23.05
N LYS A 535 4.18 -33.81 23.47
CA LYS A 535 4.52 -34.13 24.87
C LYS A 535 5.88 -33.56 25.27
N LYS A 536 6.89 -33.66 24.40
CA LYS A 536 8.22 -33.08 24.68
C LYS A 536 8.22 -31.56 24.69
N PHE A 537 7.43 -30.94 23.83
CA PHE A 537 7.22 -29.50 23.83
C PHE A 537 6.60 -29.04 25.16
N ASN A 538 5.51 -29.68 25.58
CA ASN A 538 4.84 -29.41 26.86
C ASN A 538 5.69 -29.76 28.10
N ASP A 539 6.63 -30.70 27.98
CA ASP A 539 7.63 -30.99 29.02
C ASP A 539 8.73 -29.88 29.10
N GLY A 540 8.69 -28.85 28.26
CA GLY A 540 9.71 -27.79 28.15
C GLY A 540 11.00 -28.24 27.47
N ASN A 541 11.00 -29.40 26.80
CA ASN A 541 12.16 -29.95 26.12
C ASN A 541 12.09 -29.69 24.61
N LEU A 542 12.30 -28.44 24.23
CA LEU A 542 12.18 -27.96 22.86
C LEU A 542 13.08 -28.72 21.88
N ILE A 543 14.35 -28.96 22.24
CA ILE A 543 15.29 -29.71 21.39
C ILE A 543 14.78 -31.14 21.12
N ALA A 544 14.25 -31.83 22.13
CA ALA A 544 13.68 -33.16 21.92
C ALA A 544 12.39 -33.12 21.11
N ALA A 545 11.57 -32.08 21.26
CA ALA A 545 10.37 -31.87 20.47
C ALA A 545 10.72 -31.67 18.99
N ILE A 546 11.62 -30.75 18.67
CA ILE A 546 12.09 -30.47 17.29
C ILE A 546 12.67 -31.73 16.63
N ASN A 547 13.51 -32.49 17.35
CA ASN A 547 14.05 -33.75 16.83
C ASN A 547 12.95 -34.79 16.52
N MET A 548 11.88 -34.80 17.30
CA MET A 548 10.73 -35.68 17.04
C MET A 548 9.87 -35.19 15.87
N VAL A 549 9.78 -33.87 15.65
CA VAL A 549 9.17 -33.30 14.45
C VAL A 549 10.00 -33.62 13.20
N ASN A 550 11.34 -33.53 13.24
CA ASN A 550 12.20 -33.99 12.14
C ASN A 550 12.01 -35.48 11.83
N ALA A 551 11.87 -36.30 12.88
CA ALA A 551 11.56 -37.73 12.70
C ALA A 551 10.14 -37.98 12.15
N PHE A 552 9.22 -37.04 12.33
CA PHE A 552 7.91 -37.04 11.69
C PHE A 552 8.02 -36.70 10.20
N ILE A 553 8.70 -35.59 9.84
CA ILE A 553 8.95 -35.17 8.45
C ILE A 553 9.57 -36.30 7.64
N ASN A 554 10.64 -36.92 8.15
CA ASN A 554 11.30 -38.05 7.50
C ASN A 554 10.37 -39.26 7.28
N ALA A 555 9.39 -39.46 8.18
CA ALA A 555 8.41 -40.54 8.04
C ALA A 555 7.35 -40.22 6.99
N VAL A 556 6.94 -38.94 6.86
CA VAL A 556 6.05 -38.46 5.79
C VAL A 556 6.75 -38.60 4.44
N GLU A 557 7.97 -38.08 4.30
CA GLU A 557 8.78 -38.20 3.07
C GLU A 557 8.95 -39.66 2.61
N ALA A 558 9.23 -40.57 3.54
CA ALA A 558 9.38 -41.99 3.20
C ALA A 558 8.11 -42.62 2.61
N GLN A 559 6.93 -42.07 2.93
CA GLN A 559 5.62 -42.52 2.46
C GLN A 559 5.00 -41.67 1.34
N ARG A 560 5.61 -40.52 1.01
CA ARG A 560 5.25 -39.65 -0.12
C ARG A 560 5.13 -40.46 -1.42
N GLY A 561 4.06 -40.22 -2.17
CA GLY A 561 3.74 -40.92 -3.43
C GLY A 561 3.43 -42.42 -3.29
N LYS A 562 3.47 -42.99 -2.07
CA LYS A 562 3.21 -44.42 -1.81
C LYS A 562 1.91 -44.64 -1.05
N LYS A 563 1.82 -44.04 0.13
CA LYS A 563 0.68 -44.19 1.07
C LYS A 563 0.14 -42.86 1.58
N ILE A 564 0.83 -41.78 1.26
CA ILE A 564 0.46 -40.39 1.45
C ILE A 564 0.55 -39.79 0.04
N SER A 565 -0.44 -39.00 -0.37
CA SER A 565 -0.36 -38.30 -1.66
C SER A 565 0.82 -37.31 -1.65
N GLU A 566 1.23 -36.82 -2.82
CA GLU A 566 2.28 -35.80 -2.87
C GLU A 566 1.81 -34.51 -2.18
N GLU A 567 0.59 -34.08 -2.46
CA GLU A 567 -0.08 -32.92 -1.86
C GLU A 567 -0.20 -33.03 -0.32
N ASP A 568 -0.72 -34.15 0.20
CA ASP A 568 -0.82 -34.37 1.65
C ASP A 568 0.57 -34.42 2.31
N ALA A 569 1.58 -34.92 1.61
CA ALA A 569 2.94 -34.98 2.13
C ALA A 569 3.57 -33.58 2.20
N ASP A 570 3.38 -32.76 1.16
CA ASP A 570 3.84 -31.37 1.11
C ASP A 570 3.20 -30.54 2.21
N MET A 571 1.87 -30.60 2.36
CA MET A 571 1.17 -29.89 3.43
C MET A 571 1.67 -30.34 4.82
N LEU A 572 1.74 -31.65 5.10
CA LEU A 572 2.19 -32.15 6.42
C LEU A 572 3.64 -31.75 6.75
N ILE A 573 4.49 -31.63 5.73
CA ILE A 573 5.89 -31.24 5.90
C ILE A 573 5.98 -29.74 6.13
N GLN A 574 5.23 -28.94 5.37
CA GLN A 574 5.19 -27.50 5.55
C GLN A 574 4.61 -27.15 6.92
N PHE A 575 3.50 -27.76 7.32
CA PHE A 575 2.91 -27.62 8.66
C PHE A 575 3.93 -27.97 9.75
N ALA A 576 4.68 -29.07 9.58
CA ALA A 576 5.71 -29.46 10.53
C ALA A 576 6.88 -28.48 10.63
N ARG A 577 7.24 -27.80 9.53
CA ARG A 577 8.27 -26.76 9.50
C ARG A 577 7.78 -25.47 10.15
N ASN A 578 6.56 -25.04 9.83
CA ASN A 578 5.91 -23.87 10.46
C ASN A 578 5.77 -24.08 11.97
N ALA A 579 5.35 -25.27 12.41
CA ALA A 579 5.31 -25.65 13.83
C ALA A 579 6.66 -25.63 14.55
N GLN A 580 7.77 -25.86 13.84
CA GLN A 580 9.11 -25.68 14.41
C GLN A 580 9.47 -24.19 14.55
N ALA A 581 9.10 -23.38 13.57
CA ALA A 581 9.31 -21.94 13.59
C ALA A 581 8.53 -21.28 14.75
N SER A 582 7.22 -21.56 14.88
CA SER A 582 6.40 -20.97 15.96
C SER A 582 6.88 -21.40 17.35
N ALA A 583 7.26 -22.68 17.53
CA ALA A 583 7.80 -23.20 18.80
C ALA A 583 9.13 -22.57 19.24
N LEU A 584 9.92 -22.04 18.29
CA LEU A 584 11.14 -21.29 18.60
C LEU A 584 10.80 -19.86 19.06
N GLY A 585 9.74 -19.26 18.53
CA GLY A 585 9.19 -17.96 18.94
C GLY A 585 8.56 -17.97 20.34
N ASP A 586 7.77 -19.00 20.67
CA ASP A 586 6.96 -19.11 21.90
C ASP A 586 7.76 -19.45 23.20
N SER A 587 9.07 -19.69 23.09
CA SER A 587 9.88 -20.31 24.16
C SER A 587 10.18 -19.42 25.38
N GLY A 588 9.57 -18.24 25.51
CA GLY A 588 9.58 -17.46 26.76
C GLY A 588 10.97 -17.13 27.31
N PHE A 589 11.98 -17.02 26.45
CA PHE A 589 13.22 -16.31 26.75
C PHE A 589 13.13 -14.89 26.18
N LEU A 590 12.11 -14.14 26.60
CA LEU A 590 12.15 -12.69 26.52
C LEU A 590 13.17 -12.22 27.58
N PRO A 591 14.30 -11.58 27.23
CA PRO A 591 14.87 -10.64 28.19
C PRO A 591 13.78 -9.59 28.43
N GLU A 592 13.31 -9.51 29.68
CA GLU A 592 12.61 -8.32 30.16
C GLU A 592 13.40 -7.10 29.67
N THR A 593 12.73 -6.26 28.87
CA THR A 593 13.14 -4.92 28.42
C THR A 593 14.64 -4.74 28.15
N PRO A 594 15.11 -4.49 26.91
CA PRO A 594 16.46 -4.01 26.74
C PRO A 594 16.53 -2.55 27.23
N GLU A 595 16.82 -2.42 28.52
CA GLU A 595 17.95 -1.60 28.91
C GLU A 595 19.19 -2.18 28.18
N VAL A 596 19.41 -1.71 26.94
CA VAL A 596 20.62 -1.81 26.11
C VAL A 596 21.38 -3.15 26.21
N THR A 597 20.98 -4.18 25.45
CA THR A 597 21.77 -5.43 25.31
C THR A 597 22.70 -5.39 24.10
N ASN A 598 23.98 -5.69 24.37
CA ASN A 598 25.12 -5.54 23.47
C ASN A 598 25.13 -6.59 22.32
N PRO A 599 25.37 -6.19 21.06
CA PRO A 599 25.42 -7.06 19.85
C PRO A 599 26.26 -8.34 19.98
N GLY A 600 27.26 -8.35 20.88
CA GLY A 600 28.12 -9.52 21.11
C GLY A 600 27.44 -10.74 21.79
N GLN A 601 26.26 -10.59 22.41
CA GLN A 601 25.54 -11.72 23.02
C GLN A 601 24.64 -12.47 22.04
N MET A 602 23.94 -11.74 21.16
CA MET A 602 23.01 -12.26 20.16
C MET A 602 23.74 -13.17 19.16
N ASN A 603 24.90 -12.71 18.69
CA ASN A 603 25.79 -13.49 17.85
C ASN A 603 26.19 -14.84 18.50
N LYS A 604 26.54 -14.89 19.79
CA LYS A 604 26.92 -16.14 20.48
C LYS A 604 25.79 -17.15 20.65
N GLN A 605 24.54 -16.70 20.70
CA GLN A 605 23.38 -17.60 20.80
C GLN A 605 23.11 -18.36 19.49
N MET A 606 23.57 -17.83 18.35
CA MET A 606 23.44 -18.46 17.02
C MET A 606 24.47 -19.56 16.73
N MET A 607 25.48 -19.72 17.60
CA MET A 607 26.56 -20.70 17.41
C MET A 607 26.06 -22.16 17.23
N PRO A 608 25.09 -22.68 18.00
CA PRO A 608 24.62 -24.05 17.82
C PRO A 608 23.86 -24.27 16.50
N LEU A 609 23.13 -23.25 16.03
CA LEU A 609 22.33 -23.31 14.80
C LEU A 609 23.21 -23.20 13.57
N ALA A 610 24.15 -22.26 13.56
CA ALA A 610 25.14 -22.12 12.51
C ALA A 610 25.96 -23.41 12.34
N GLN A 611 26.35 -24.06 13.46
CA GLN A 611 27.06 -25.33 13.42
C GLN A 611 26.21 -26.46 12.81
N HIS A 612 24.91 -26.48 13.11
CA HIS A 612 24.00 -27.49 12.57
C HIS A 612 23.82 -27.34 11.06
N ASN A 613 23.59 -26.11 10.59
CA ASN A 613 23.37 -25.83 9.17
C ASN A 613 24.66 -26.02 8.35
N ILE A 614 25.83 -25.68 8.89
CA ILE A 614 27.12 -26.00 8.25
C ILE A 614 27.28 -27.51 8.07
N SER A 615 26.98 -28.31 9.11
CA SER A 615 27.06 -29.78 8.98
C SER A 615 26.01 -30.35 8.03
N GLY A 616 24.81 -29.76 7.96
CA GLY A 616 23.79 -30.13 6.97
C GLY A 616 24.22 -29.85 5.53
N ALA A 617 24.81 -28.67 5.29
CA ALA A 617 25.38 -28.31 4.00
C ALA A 617 26.54 -29.23 3.59
N GLU A 618 27.41 -29.62 4.54
CA GLU A 618 28.48 -30.59 4.30
C GLU A 618 27.96 -31.96 3.85
N GLU A 619 26.91 -32.48 4.52
CA GLU A 619 26.28 -33.76 4.16
C GLU A 619 25.62 -33.71 2.79
N LEU A 620 24.88 -32.64 2.47
CA LEU A 620 24.25 -32.45 1.16
C LEU A 620 25.29 -32.27 0.05
N SER A 621 26.42 -31.60 0.34
CA SER A 621 27.51 -31.44 -0.62
C SER A 621 28.14 -32.77 -0.98
N GLU A 622 28.33 -33.68 -0.02
CA GLU A 622 28.83 -35.03 -0.30
C GLU A 622 27.85 -35.82 -1.18
N GLN A 623 26.55 -35.76 -0.86
CA GLN A 623 25.51 -36.41 -1.64
C GLN A 623 25.43 -35.89 -3.09
N ALA A 624 25.50 -34.56 -3.28
CA ALA A 624 25.44 -33.96 -4.60
C ALA A 624 26.66 -34.34 -5.47
N GLN A 625 27.85 -34.43 -4.86
CA GLN A 625 29.08 -34.84 -5.55
C GLN A 625 29.07 -36.32 -5.96
N ASP A 626 28.48 -37.19 -5.15
CA ASP A 626 28.29 -38.60 -5.48
C ASP A 626 27.34 -38.75 -6.69
N LEU A 627 26.21 -38.03 -6.70
CA LEU A 627 25.26 -38.04 -7.81
C LEU A 627 25.87 -37.45 -9.10
N LEU A 628 26.64 -36.36 -8.98
CA LEU A 628 27.33 -35.75 -10.11
C LEU A 628 28.32 -36.75 -10.74
N SER A 629 29.09 -37.45 -9.91
CA SER A 629 30.05 -38.46 -10.36
C SER A 629 29.36 -39.62 -11.08
N GLU A 630 28.18 -40.03 -10.61
CA GLU A 630 27.37 -41.06 -11.27
C GLU A 630 26.85 -40.58 -12.63
N ALA A 631 26.33 -39.35 -12.71
CA ALA A 631 25.82 -38.76 -13.95
C ALA A 631 26.91 -38.61 -15.01
N GLN A 632 28.09 -38.11 -14.61
CA GLN A 632 29.27 -37.99 -15.47
C GLN A 632 29.77 -39.36 -15.96
N ALA A 633 29.72 -40.41 -15.12
CA ALA A 633 30.09 -41.76 -15.52
C ALA A 633 29.13 -42.37 -16.57
N GLN A 634 27.87 -41.91 -16.59
CA GLN A 634 26.88 -42.27 -17.61
C GLN A 634 26.96 -41.41 -18.88
N GLY A 635 27.80 -40.37 -18.89
CA GLY A 635 27.98 -39.46 -20.02
C GLY A 635 26.81 -38.49 -20.20
N LEU A 636 26.10 -38.18 -19.12
CA LEU A 636 25.01 -37.19 -19.09
C LEU A 636 25.59 -35.77 -19.03
N ASP A 637 24.83 -34.78 -19.50
CA ASP A 637 25.25 -33.37 -19.45
C ASP A 637 25.02 -32.80 -18.05
N THR A 638 26.09 -32.40 -17.39
CA THR A 638 26.09 -31.91 -16.00
C THR A 638 26.54 -30.45 -15.89
N SER A 639 26.62 -29.74 -17.01
CA SER A 639 27.25 -28.41 -17.08
C SER A 639 26.61 -27.39 -16.12
N GLU A 640 25.28 -27.39 -15.99
CA GLU A 640 24.55 -26.48 -15.10
C GLU A 640 24.72 -26.83 -13.60
N CYS A 641 24.92 -28.12 -13.27
CA CYS A 641 25.14 -28.56 -11.90
C CYS A 641 26.56 -28.26 -11.39
N GLU A 642 27.54 -28.26 -12.30
CA GLU A 642 28.94 -27.99 -11.95
C GLU A 642 29.13 -26.55 -11.45
N GLU A 643 28.47 -25.58 -12.08
CA GLU A 643 28.50 -24.16 -11.70
C GLU A 643 27.76 -23.91 -10.37
N ALA A 644 26.57 -24.49 -10.20
CA ALA A 644 25.80 -24.40 -8.96
C ALA A 644 26.51 -25.05 -7.77
N LEU A 645 27.23 -26.16 -7.99
CA LEU A 645 28.06 -26.79 -6.95
C LEU A 645 29.28 -25.96 -6.55
N GLU A 646 29.85 -25.21 -7.50
CA GLU A 646 30.93 -24.25 -7.19
C GLU A 646 30.41 -23.11 -6.31
N ALA A 647 29.25 -22.53 -6.64
CA ALA A 647 28.60 -21.49 -5.84
C ALA A 647 28.24 -21.98 -4.42
N ALA A 648 27.65 -23.18 -4.30
CA ALA A 648 27.35 -23.77 -2.99
C ALA A 648 28.61 -24.02 -2.16
N ALA A 649 29.73 -24.42 -2.79
CA ALA A 649 31.00 -24.63 -2.10
C ALA A 649 31.61 -23.31 -1.59
N GLU A 650 31.44 -22.21 -2.33
CA GLU A 650 31.87 -20.87 -1.89
C GLU A 650 31.06 -20.39 -0.68
N LEU A 651 29.74 -20.53 -0.71
CA LEU A 651 28.85 -20.20 0.41
C LEU A 651 29.17 -21.02 1.66
N LEU A 652 29.40 -22.32 1.49
CA LEU A 652 29.80 -23.19 2.60
C LEU A 652 31.17 -22.81 3.18
N ALA A 653 32.14 -22.43 2.34
CA ALA A 653 33.43 -21.93 2.79
C ALA A 653 33.30 -20.61 3.56
N LEU A 654 32.44 -19.70 3.09
CA LEU A 654 32.16 -18.42 3.76
C LEU A 654 31.46 -18.64 5.11
N ALA A 655 30.54 -19.60 5.16
CA ALA A 655 29.87 -20.01 6.39
C ALA A 655 30.87 -20.53 7.44
N GLN A 656 31.78 -21.43 7.04
CA GLN A 656 32.84 -21.96 7.91
C GLN A 656 33.83 -20.86 8.36
N GLU A 657 34.17 -19.92 7.47
CA GLU A 657 35.03 -18.80 7.78
C GLU A 657 34.39 -17.88 8.83
N TYR A 658 33.15 -17.44 8.61
CA TYR A 658 32.42 -16.61 9.58
C TYR A 658 32.22 -17.32 10.91
N PHE A 659 31.99 -18.64 10.88
CA PHE A 659 31.90 -19.44 12.10
C PHE A 659 33.21 -19.43 12.90
N SER A 660 34.35 -19.55 12.21
CA SER A 660 35.68 -19.51 12.84
C SER A 660 36.06 -18.12 13.39
N GLN A 661 35.54 -17.05 12.77
CA GLN A 661 35.68 -15.67 13.22
C GLN A 661 34.71 -15.32 14.35
N GLY A 662 33.78 -16.23 14.67
CA GLY A 662 32.77 -16.06 15.70
C GLY A 662 31.62 -15.16 15.28
N ASN A 663 31.40 -14.96 13.98
CA ASN A 663 30.20 -14.32 13.41
C ASN A 663 29.19 -15.40 13.02
N TYR A 664 28.50 -15.94 14.01
CA TYR A 664 27.61 -17.08 13.86
C TYR A 664 26.30 -16.73 13.14
N ILE A 665 25.91 -15.45 13.08
CA ILE A 665 24.76 -15.01 12.29
C ILE A 665 25.08 -15.13 10.79
N ALA A 666 26.17 -14.50 10.34
CA ALA A 666 26.59 -14.59 8.95
C ALA A 666 26.95 -16.04 8.55
N ALA A 667 27.53 -16.80 9.48
CA ALA A 667 27.78 -18.22 9.28
C ALA A 667 26.50 -19.02 9.04
N ASN A 668 25.42 -18.71 9.75
CA ASN A 668 24.14 -19.38 9.59
C ASN A 668 23.46 -19.04 8.26
N THR A 669 23.46 -17.76 7.88
CA THR A 669 22.86 -17.30 6.62
C THR A 669 23.51 -17.97 5.41
N ASN A 670 24.84 -17.93 5.33
CA ASN A 670 25.58 -18.55 4.21
C ASN A 670 25.41 -20.08 4.18
N ALA A 671 25.23 -20.73 5.35
CA ALA A 671 24.98 -22.16 5.38
C ALA A 671 23.57 -22.53 4.86
N LEU A 672 22.56 -21.69 5.10
CA LEU A 672 21.20 -21.91 4.59
C LEU A 672 21.13 -21.71 3.07
N GLU A 673 21.77 -20.66 2.55
CA GLU A 673 21.88 -20.43 1.11
C GLU A 673 22.62 -21.59 0.41
N ALA A 674 23.69 -22.11 1.02
CA ALA A 674 24.37 -23.29 0.50
C ALA A 674 23.46 -24.53 0.48
N ILE A 675 22.63 -24.74 1.50
CA ILE A 675 21.68 -25.87 1.58
C ILE A 675 20.63 -25.79 0.47
N GLU A 676 20.11 -24.59 0.18
CA GLU A 676 19.11 -24.37 -0.86
C GLU A 676 19.64 -24.78 -2.22
N VAL A 677 20.79 -24.22 -2.62
CA VAL A 677 21.46 -24.54 -3.89
C VAL A 677 21.78 -26.05 -3.99
N LEU A 678 22.25 -26.66 -2.90
CA LEU A 678 22.57 -28.10 -2.88
C LEU A 678 21.33 -28.98 -3.08
N ASN A 679 20.18 -28.59 -2.52
CA ASN A 679 18.94 -29.35 -2.70
C ASN A 679 18.43 -29.27 -4.14
N GLU A 680 18.53 -28.11 -4.79
CA GLU A 680 18.19 -27.95 -6.21
C GLU A 680 19.07 -28.84 -7.10
N VAL A 681 20.39 -28.83 -6.85
CA VAL A 681 21.34 -29.67 -7.58
C VAL A 681 21.01 -31.16 -7.39
N ILE A 682 20.74 -31.60 -6.15
CA ILE A 682 20.38 -32.99 -5.85
C ILE A 682 19.09 -33.38 -6.57
N ALA A 683 18.07 -32.53 -6.57
CA ALA A 683 16.81 -32.78 -7.26
C ALA A 683 17.02 -32.94 -8.77
N PHE A 684 17.79 -32.03 -9.38
CA PHE A 684 18.10 -32.09 -10.80
C PHE A 684 18.90 -33.36 -11.17
N LEU A 685 19.98 -33.66 -10.46
CA LEU A 685 20.82 -34.84 -10.73
C LEU A 685 20.05 -36.14 -10.51
N THR A 686 19.16 -36.19 -9.52
CA THR A 686 18.29 -37.36 -9.27
C THR A 686 17.32 -37.59 -10.43
N ASN A 687 16.74 -36.52 -10.99
CA ASN A 687 15.88 -36.60 -12.18
C ASN A 687 16.69 -37.04 -13.41
N LEU A 688 17.89 -36.48 -13.59
CA LEU A 688 18.78 -36.81 -14.71
C LEU A 688 19.24 -38.28 -14.71
N LEU A 689 19.39 -38.89 -13.52
CA LEU A 689 19.79 -40.28 -13.33
C LEU A 689 18.62 -41.29 -13.36
N SER A 690 17.38 -40.82 -13.36
CA SER A 690 16.16 -41.64 -13.44
C SER A 690 15.80 -42.02 -14.88
#